data_AF-A0A524F0B5-F1
#
_entry.id   AF-A0A524F0B5-F1
#
_cell.length_a   1.000
_cell.length_b   1.000
_cell.length_c   1.000
_cell.angle_alpha   90.00
_cell.angle_beta   90.00
_cell.angle_gamma   90.00
#
_symmetry.space_group_name_H-M   'P 1'
#
loop_
_entity.id
_entity.type
_entity.pdbx_description
1 polymer ?
#
loop_
_entity_poly.entity_id
_entity_poly.type
_entity_poly.pdbx_seq_one_letter_code
_entity_poly.pdbx_strand_id
1 'polypeptide(L)'
;MEERKVSKIATVLLKVARVLIYVVGTLTVPFYLFNLIGLAIGILYIIIFKNKWRFHGFSLALGIAFSTLFVQVGGVELTGMYPLYLVVTCGWGIMGLYFLIRLVNYLVEKYHPRTKSHPKLEKIVQIFKKPSKKGNFFMIFGLILLPATFWSWVSIDFLVLFDNSPRLLWVHGPSTVNTSSEFEIAVQCWDRFERLSAQYDGTVEFSIESYNSTDFASLSAPIAELPLIYTFTGRFWPNDHAYTLDNGKDNGQHIFTTTIHTEGIHYIKVIDSITQNTYYSNPIHVANHSNQIYWGDIHTHSILSDGSGTAEHAYDYARNVAHIEFYALTDHGEILTINKNSLQKYKSATDAAYAPGEFVNFYGMEWTQHKTGHYSCIFDKPVLPTSPILTYYEMKTPNDLWDALDNFTASTGSRALALPHHTVKASFMQDWSYLNPKYVKIAEVTSNHGDNLYDHHHPLSYRGVHGPPPDPTNGSSITDAIRMGHRISLYASSDCHDGHPGHTIAHTNAYKAIQYPVTFWWTRQDKPYPGGLTAVYSDSLTRETIFTQLENRNIFANSDHGRPILNFNVNGVGIGGNSTVFVSNSSVSRLLKITLMQDGSPASDYLTAASVNPNWIPIWNADVEILKNGVLLHKFHTSSPLSYFTYNDTSEITGTSYGNESCVYRDGEYYLNDYSDNPIEDPNLLNTGGADFYIIRVVGENKRHSYIGPIWVEIS
;
A
#
# COMPACT_ATOMS: atom_id res chain seq x y z
N MET A 1 5.28 64.74 -16.01
CA MET A 1 5.12 64.37 -14.58
C MET A 1 4.40 63.03 -14.42
N GLU A 2 3.47 62.72 -15.32
CA GLU A 2 2.72 61.46 -15.41
C GLU A 2 3.59 60.24 -15.73
N GLU A 3 4.49 60.32 -16.73
CA GLU A 3 5.47 59.25 -17.03
C GLU A 3 6.39 58.91 -15.84
N ARG A 4 6.75 59.91 -15.03
CA ARG A 4 7.59 59.73 -13.83
C ARG A 4 6.83 59.03 -12.69
N LYS A 5 5.51 59.19 -12.62
CA LYS A 5 4.62 58.45 -11.70
C LYS A 5 4.39 57.02 -12.19
N VAL A 6 4.14 56.83 -13.48
CA VAL A 6 4.00 55.51 -14.13
C VAL A 6 5.29 54.68 -13.96
N SER A 7 6.46 55.29 -14.14
CA SER A 7 7.77 54.66 -13.90
C SER A 7 8.01 54.23 -12.43
N LYS A 8 7.56 55.05 -11.46
CA LYS A 8 7.66 54.68 -10.03
C LYS A 8 6.71 53.54 -9.66
N ILE A 9 5.48 53.55 -10.17
CA ILE A 9 4.50 52.49 -9.95
C ILE A 9 5.01 51.18 -10.54
N ALA A 10 5.48 51.18 -11.80
CA ALA A 10 6.07 50.00 -12.43
C ALA A 10 7.25 49.44 -11.64
N THR A 11 8.12 50.32 -11.11
CA THR A 11 9.26 49.90 -10.27
C THR A 11 8.82 49.25 -8.96
N VAL A 12 7.76 49.76 -8.32
CA VAL A 12 7.20 49.16 -7.09
C VAL A 12 6.54 47.82 -7.41
N LEU A 13 5.75 47.74 -8.48
CA LEU A 13 5.11 46.50 -8.94
C LEU A 13 6.14 45.42 -9.23
N LEU A 14 7.25 45.74 -9.89
CA LEU A 14 8.35 44.79 -10.14
C LEU A 14 9.02 44.30 -8.85
N LYS A 15 9.13 45.13 -7.82
CA LYS A 15 9.65 44.73 -6.51
C LYS A 15 8.68 43.81 -5.78
N VAL A 16 7.39 44.12 -5.81
CA VAL A 16 6.33 43.31 -5.20
C VAL A 16 6.25 41.95 -5.90
N ALA A 17 6.19 41.92 -7.24
CA ALA A 17 6.16 40.70 -8.03
C ALA A 17 7.35 39.79 -7.72
N ARG A 18 8.55 40.37 -7.56
CA ARG A 18 9.74 39.63 -7.13
C ARG A 18 9.54 38.98 -5.76
N VAL A 19 9.09 39.74 -4.76
CA VAL A 19 8.83 39.15 -3.43
C VAL A 19 7.79 38.03 -3.52
N LEU A 20 6.70 38.25 -4.26
CA LEU A 20 5.65 37.24 -4.43
C LEU A 20 6.17 35.95 -5.09
N ILE A 21 6.97 36.05 -6.15
CA ILE A 21 7.57 34.88 -6.80
C ILE A 21 8.47 34.11 -5.80
N TYR A 22 9.25 34.82 -4.99
CA TYR A 22 10.08 34.16 -3.97
C TYR A 22 9.23 33.45 -2.90
N VAL A 23 8.15 34.08 -2.46
CA VAL A 23 7.19 33.49 -1.51
C VAL A 23 6.54 32.24 -2.11
N VAL A 24 6.09 32.30 -3.37
CA VAL A 24 5.56 31.13 -4.08
C VAL A 24 6.58 30.00 -4.09
N GLY A 25 7.85 30.27 -4.43
CA GLY A 25 8.89 29.25 -4.39
C GLY A 25 9.09 28.67 -2.98
N THR A 26 9.04 29.49 -1.94
CA THR A 26 9.14 29.03 -0.54
C THR A 26 7.96 28.16 -0.11
N LEU A 27 6.75 28.47 -0.57
CA LEU A 27 5.54 27.70 -0.28
C LEU A 27 5.57 26.31 -0.95
N THR A 28 6.39 26.11 -1.97
CA THR A 28 6.47 24.81 -2.64
C THR A 28 7.30 23.77 -1.88
N VAL A 29 8.06 24.18 -0.86
CA VAL A 29 8.95 23.30 -0.07
C VAL A 29 8.32 21.96 0.34
N PRO A 30 7.07 21.90 0.86
CA PRO A 30 6.50 20.64 1.35
C PRO A 30 6.09 19.67 0.23
N PHE A 31 5.91 20.14 -1.01
CA PHE A 31 5.35 19.32 -2.08
C PHE A 31 6.42 18.47 -2.75
N TYR A 32 6.20 17.16 -2.79
CA TYR A 32 7.20 16.15 -3.17
C TYR A 32 7.91 16.42 -4.51
N LEU A 33 7.25 16.18 -5.66
CA LEU A 33 7.81 16.52 -6.97
C LEU A 33 7.76 18.04 -7.25
N PHE A 34 6.71 18.69 -6.78
CA PHE A 34 6.35 20.05 -7.18
C PHE A 34 7.20 21.15 -6.51
N ASN A 35 7.99 20.82 -5.50
CA ASN A 35 9.05 21.71 -4.99
C ASN A 35 10.12 22.04 -6.06
N LEU A 36 10.14 21.34 -7.21
CA LEU A 36 10.89 21.74 -8.40
C LEU A 36 10.59 23.18 -8.82
N ILE A 37 9.35 23.65 -8.63
CA ILE A 37 8.97 25.05 -8.91
C ILE A 37 9.81 26.01 -8.07
N GLY A 38 9.92 25.76 -6.76
CA GLY A 38 10.74 26.56 -5.87
C GLY A 38 12.23 26.44 -6.17
N LEU A 39 12.72 25.24 -6.53
CA LEU A 39 14.09 25.04 -7.00
C LEU A 39 14.38 25.89 -8.25
N ALA A 40 13.50 25.83 -9.25
CA ALA A 40 13.62 26.59 -10.49
C ALA A 40 13.59 28.11 -10.23
N ILE A 41 12.69 28.58 -9.36
CA ILE A 41 12.65 29.99 -8.93
C ILE A 41 13.98 30.37 -8.27
N GLY A 42 14.51 29.54 -7.37
CA GLY A 42 15.81 29.78 -6.73
C GLY A 42 16.96 29.89 -7.73
N ILE A 43 17.03 28.97 -8.70
CA ILE A 43 18.03 28.96 -9.77
C ILE A 43 17.90 30.20 -10.66
N LEU A 44 16.68 30.56 -11.08
CA LEU A 44 16.43 31.77 -11.87
C LEU A 44 16.92 33.02 -11.15
N TYR A 45 16.75 33.09 -9.82
CA TYR A 45 17.24 34.21 -9.03
C TYR A 45 18.77 34.28 -8.99
N ILE A 46 19.45 33.13 -8.96
CA ILE A 46 20.91 33.07 -9.04
C ILE A 46 21.42 33.64 -10.37
N ILE A 47 20.78 33.27 -11.47
CA ILE A 47 21.14 33.65 -12.84
C ILE A 47 20.85 35.13 -13.10
N ILE A 48 19.63 35.57 -12.83
CA ILE A 48 19.13 36.91 -13.22
C ILE A 48 19.74 37.99 -12.34
N PHE A 49 19.84 37.78 -11.02
CA PHE A 49 20.26 38.82 -10.10
C PHE A 49 21.77 38.77 -9.82
N LYS A 50 22.36 39.96 -9.65
CA LYS A 50 23.78 40.15 -9.29
C LYS A 50 23.97 40.77 -7.89
N ASN A 51 22.89 40.90 -7.13
CA ASN A 51 22.85 41.55 -5.81
C ASN A 51 22.41 40.54 -4.72
N LYS A 52 21.93 41.05 -3.56
CA LYS A 52 21.41 40.23 -2.45
C LYS A 52 20.39 39.15 -2.88
N TRP A 53 19.63 39.39 -3.95
CA TRP A 53 18.65 38.42 -4.50
C TRP A 53 19.26 37.14 -5.09
N ARG A 54 20.53 37.17 -5.52
CA ARG A 54 21.26 35.94 -5.89
C ARG A 54 21.38 34.99 -4.71
N PHE A 55 21.72 35.54 -3.55
CA PHE A 55 21.86 34.75 -2.32
C PHE A 55 20.49 34.28 -1.80
N HIS A 56 19.43 35.10 -1.93
CA HIS A 56 18.07 34.66 -1.63
C HIS A 56 17.70 33.44 -2.50
N GLY A 57 17.96 33.51 -3.81
CA GLY A 57 17.73 32.41 -4.74
C GLY A 57 18.50 31.15 -4.39
N PHE A 58 19.79 31.28 -4.10
CA PHE A 58 20.62 30.15 -3.66
C PHE A 58 20.10 29.52 -2.36
N SER A 59 19.75 30.33 -1.36
CA SER A 59 19.20 29.82 -0.10
C SER A 59 17.90 29.05 -0.33
N LEU A 60 16.99 29.56 -1.16
CA LEU A 60 15.75 28.88 -1.52
C LEU A 60 16.02 27.52 -2.20
N ALA A 61 16.84 27.54 -3.26
CA ALA A 61 17.19 26.34 -4.01
C ALA A 61 17.85 25.29 -3.10
N LEU A 62 18.81 25.70 -2.29
CA LEU A 62 19.53 24.81 -1.38
C LEU A 62 18.62 24.26 -0.28
N GLY A 63 17.74 25.08 0.32
CA GLY A 63 16.85 24.61 1.37
C GLY A 63 15.84 23.58 0.86
N ILE A 64 15.30 23.76 -0.34
CA ILE A 64 14.44 22.76 -1.01
C ILE A 64 15.22 21.47 -1.26
N ALA A 65 16.36 21.58 -1.92
CA ALA A 65 17.14 20.41 -2.31
C ALA A 65 17.68 19.63 -1.10
N PHE A 66 18.11 20.34 -0.05
CA PHE A 66 18.61 19.72 1.17
C PHE A 66 17.49 19.06 1.98
N SER A 67 16.35 19.73 2.18
CA SER A 67 15.23 19.12 2.90
C SER A 67 14.72 17.86 2.20
N THR A 68 14.68 17.88 0.87
CA THR A 68 14.34 16.72 0.03
C THR A 68 15.37 15.59 0.19
N LEU A 69 16.67 15.90 0.05
CA LEU A 69 17.73 14.91 0.21
C LEU A 69 17.76 14.31 1.61
N PHE A 70 17.52 15.11 2.65
CA PHE A 70 17.61 14.70 4.04
C PHE A 70 16.63 13.59 4.41
N VAL A 71 15.41 13.60 3.85
CA VAL A 71 14.46 12.49 3.98
C VAL A 71 15.07 11.19 3.47
N GLN A 72 15.70 11.22 2.30
CA GLN A 72 16.23 10.03 1.64
C GLN A 72 17.51 9.49 2.28
N VAL A 73 18.34 10.34 2.90
CA VAL A 73 19.65 9.95 3.46
C VAL A 73 19.60 9.57 4.93
N GLY A 74 18.49 9.00 5.39
CA GLY A 74 18.37 8.50 6.77
C GLY A 74 17.74 9.48 7.76
N GLY A 75 17.16 10.60 7.28
CA GLY A 75 16.62 11.63 8.15
C GLY A 75 15.39 11.17 8.95
N VAL A 76 14.57 10.29 8.36
CA VAL A 76 13.41 9.69 9.02
C VAL A 76 13.88 8.79 10.15
N GLU A 77 14.85 7.91 9.88
CA GLU A 77 15.43 6.99 10.84
C GLU A 77 16.16 7.72 11.97
N LEU A 78 16.86 8.81 11.64
CA LEU A 78 17.60 9.62 12.63
C LEU A 78 16.67 10.35 13.60
N THR A 79 15.47 10.74 13.15
CA THR A 79 14.60 11.64 13.90
C THR A 79 13.30 11.01 14.39
N GLY A 80 12.92 9.86 13.84
CA GLY A 80 11.60 9.25 14.03
C GLY A 80 10.45 10.08 13.43
N MET A 81 10.75 11.14 12.68
CA MET A 81 9.73 12.05 12.13
C MET A 81 9.23 11.56 10.77
N TYR A 82 7.92 11.67 10.57
CA TYR A 82 7.28 11.40 9.28
C TYR A 82 7.91 12.24 8.15
N PRO A 83 8.14 11.69 6.94
CA PRO A 83 8.81 12.37 5.83
C PRO A 83 8.31 13.80 5.57
N LEU A 84 6.99 14.01 5.46
CA LEU A 84 6.43 15.33 5.22
C LEU A 84 6.78 16.32 6.35
N TYR A 85 6.64 15.89 7.61
CA TYR A 85 6.94 16.73 8.76
C TYR A 85 8.42 17.08 8.80
N LEU A 86 9.29 16.14 8.43
CA LEU A 86 10.72 16.36 8.31
C LEU A 86 11.05 17.41 7.23
N VAL A 87 10.43 17.32 6.05
CA VAL A 87 10.62 18.30 4.96
C VAL A 87 10.14 19.68 5.37
N VAL A 88 8.98 19.76 6.01
CA VAL A 88 8.42 21.03 6.51
C VAL A 88 9.35 21.65 7.55
N THR A 89 9.72 20.89 8.58
CA THR A 89 10.56 21.39 9.69
C THR A 89 11.95 21.78 9.23
N CYS A 90 12.62 20.94 8.43
CA CYS A 90 13.94 21.25 7.90
C CYS A 90 13.89 22.36 6.85
N GLY A 91 13.01 22.25 5.86
CA GLY A 91 12.94 23.18 4.75
C GLY A 91 12.53 24.60 5.19
N TRP A 92 11.42 24.73 5.93
CA TRP A 92 11.01 26.03 6.47
C TRP A 92 11.90 26.49 7.62
N GLY A 93 12.48 25.57 8.40
CA GLY A 93 13.48 25.92 9.42
C GLY A 93 14.72 26.59 8.81
N ILE A 94 15.26 26.04 7.72
CA ILE A 94 16.39 26.64 6.99
C ILE A 94 16.00 28.02 6.43
N MET A 95 14.81 28.14 5.85
CA MET A 95 14.33 29.43 5.34
C MET A 95 14.14 30.46 6.46
N GLY A 96 13.54 30.05 7.59
CA GLY A 96 13.31 30.89 8.76
C GLY A 96 14.61 31.37 9.38
N LEU A 97 15.58 30.49 9.59
CA LEU A 97 16.92 30.84 10.09
C LEU A 97 17.62 31.80 9.13
N TYR A 98 17.53 31.56 7.83
CA TYR A 98 18.06 32.47 6.82
C TYR A 98 17.44 33.87 6.92
N PHE A 99 16.10 33.96 7.01
CA PHE A 99 15.40 35.22 7.18
C PHE A 99 15.80 35.93 8.48
N LEU A 100 15.96 35.20 9.57
CA LEU A 100 16.43 35.75 10.85
C LEU A 100 17.83 36.35 10.72
N ILE A 101 18.77 35.64 10.08
CA ILE A 101 20.12 36.15 9.82
C ILE A 101 20.08 37.40 8.94
N ARG A 102 19.20 37.44 7.93
CA ARG A 102 19.01 38.63 7.07
C ARG A 102 18.43 39.81 7.85
N LEU A 103 17.48 39.56 8.75
CA LEU A 103 16.88 40.56 9.62
C LEU A 103 17.91 41.13 10.58
N VAL A 104 18.67 40.27 11.28
CA VAL A 104 19.76 40.70 12.17
C VAL A 104 20.78 41.53 11.41
N ASN A 105 21.24 41.09 10.24
CA ASN A 105 22.16 41.87 9.41
C ASN A 105 21.59 43.23 9.01
N TYR A 106 20.30 43.30 8.66
CA TYR A 106 19.64 44.57 8.36
C TYR A 106 19.57 45.50 9.58
N LEU A 107 19.21 44.96 10.76
CA LEU A 107 19.16 45.72 12.01
C LEU A 107 20.56 46.21 12.42
N VAL A 108 21.59 45.38 12.31
CA VAL A 108 22.99 45.77 12.56
C VAL A 108 23.42 46.86 11.56
N GLU A 109 23.16 46.69 10.26
CA GLU A 109 23.44 47.72 9.23
C GLU A 109 22.70 49.05 9.53
N LYS A 110 21.48 48.98 10.07
CA LYS A 110 20.63 50.14 10.38
C LYS A 110 21.03 50.88 11.66
N TYR A 111 21.33 50.15 12.74
CA TYR A 111 21.58 50.72 14.07
C TYR A 111 23.08 50.84 14.42
N HIS A 112 23.95 50.10 13.72
CA HIS A 112 25.40 50.22 13.79
C HIS A 112 26.02 50.39 12.40
N PRO A 113 25.72 51.48 11.67
CA PRO A 113 26.30 51.73 10.37
C PRO A 113 27.82 51.94 10.47
N ARG A 114 28.58 50.86 10.23
CA ARG A 114 30.06 50.79 10.18
C ARG A 114 30.78 51.10 11.50
N THR A 115 31.01 50.08 12.33
CA THR A 115 32.29 50.01 13.04
C THR A 115 33.39 49.73 12.02
N LYS A 116 34.44 50.56 11.99
CA LYS A 116 35.62 50.43 11.12
C LYS A 116 36.08 48.96 11.05
N SER A 117 36.25 48.45 9.84
CA SER A 117 36.85 47.14 9.58
C SER A 117 38.17 47.01 10.33
N HIS A 118 38.34 45.94 11.12
CA HIS A 118 39.63 45.63 11.70
C HIS A 118 40.62 45.34 10.54
N PRO A 119 41.80 45.98 10.48
CA PRO A 119 42.72 45.88 9.33
C PRO A 119 43.22 44.45 9.03
N LYS A 120 43.13 43.52 9.99
CA LYS A 120 43.40 42.09 9.78
C LYS A 120 42.30 41.38 8.97
N LEU A 121 41.03 41.76 9.14
CA LEU A 121 39.91 41.24 8.35
C LEU A 121 39.96 41.76 6.90
N GLU A 122 40.41 43.00 6.67
CA GLU A 122 40.60 43.53 5.31
C GLU A 122 41.66 42.75 4.51
N LYS A 123 42.74 42.28 5.15
CA LYS A 123 43.72 41.41 4.51
C LYS A 123 43.13 40.03 4.14
N ILE A 124 42.29 39.45 4.98
CA ILE A 124 41.59 38.18 4.68
C ILE A 124 40.58 38.37 3.55
N VAL A 125 39.84 39.48 3.54
CA VAL A 125 38.89 39.83 2.46
C VAL A 125 39.61 40.13 1.14
N GLN A 126 40.83 40.69 1.18
CA GLN A 126 41.66 40.87 -0.01
C GLN A 126 42.21 39.56 -0.61
N ILE A 127 42.31 38.47 0.18
CA ILE A 127 42.61 37.13 -0.35
C ILE A 127 41.43 36.62 -1.20
N PHE A 128 40.20 37.03 -0.89
CA PHE A 128 38.99 36.82 -1.71
C PHE A 128 38.76 37.94 -2.74
N LYS A 129 39.83 38.41 -3.42
CA LYS A 129 39.70 39.33 -4.57
C LYS A 129 38.64 38.80 -5.56
N LYS A 130 37.85 39.73 -6.12
CA LYS A 130 36.78 39.45 -7.11
C LYS A 130 37.23 38.32 -8.04
N PRO A 131 36.52 37.18 -8.05
CA PRO A 131 36.93 36.03 -8.83
C PRO A 131 37.09 36.46 -10.30
N SER A 132 38.10 35.90 -10.98
CA SER A 132 38.29 36.10 -12.42
C SER A 132 36.98 35.79 -13.17
N LYS A 133 36.79 36.28 -14.41
CA LYS A 133 35.57 35.93 -15.18
C LYS A 133 35.30 34.42 -15.20
N LYS A 134 36.37 33.60 -15.29
CA LYS A 134 36.33 32.14 -15.18
C LYS A 134 35.96 31.66 -13.77
N GLY A 135 36.58 32.20 -12.72
CA GLY A 135 36.25 31.84 -11.32
C GLY A 135 34.81 32.20 -10.93
N ASN A 136 34.29 33.33 -11.43
CA ASN A 136 32.91 33.75 -11.21
C ASN A 136 31.92 32.83 -11.94
N PHE A 137 32.31 32.34 -13.13
CA PHE A 137 31.54 31.33 -13.85
C PHE A 137 31.46 30.02 -13.06
N PHE A 138 32.60 29.47 -12.62
CA PHE A 138 32.61 28.23 -11.81
C PHE A 138 31.87 28.36 -10.49
N MET A 139 31.95 29.52 -9.82
CA MET A 139 31.19 29.79 -8.60
C MET A 139 29.69 29.79 -8.87
N ILE A 140 29.21 30.52 -9.88
CA ILE A 140 27.78 30.54 -10.24
C ILE A 140 27.33 29.14 -10.66
N PHE A 141 28.15 28.43 -11.42
CA PHE A 141 27.89 27.06 -11.83
C PHE A 141 27.74 26.14 -10.61
N GLY A 142 28.64 26.22 -9.62
CA GLY A 142 28.52 25.46 -8.36
C GLY A 142 27.27 25.81 -7.55
N LEU A 143 26.87 27.09 -7.49
CA LEU A 143 25.65 27.52 -6.79
C LEU A 143 24.36 26.99 -7.43
N ILE A 144 24.39 26.68 -8.74
CA ILE A 144 23.26 26.10 -9.46
C ILE A 144 23.33 24.58 -9.40
N LEU A 145 24.50 24.01 -9.66
CA LEU A 145 24.71 22.58 -9.79
C LEU A 145 24.41 21.86 -8.47
N LEU A 146 24.90 22.38 -7.34
CA LEU A 146 24.77 21.70 -6.05
C LEU A 146 23.29 21.48 -5.64
N PRO A 147 22.42 22.50 -5.59
CA PRO A 147 20.99 22.28 -5.32
C PRO A 147 20.31 21.40 -6.36
N ALA A 148 20.63 21.58 -7.65
CA ALA A 148 20.05 20.76 -8.71
C ALA A 148 20.42 19.27 -8.54
N THR A 149 21.67 18.95 -8.22
CA THR A 149 22.12 17.57 -8.01
C THR A 149 21.47 16.93 -6.79
N PHE A 150 21.33 17.66 -5.69
CA PHE A 150 20.71 17.15 -4.46
C PHE A 150 19.23 16.84 -4.67
N TRP A 151 18.51 17.75 -5.34
CA TRP A 151 17.11 17.54 -5.65
C TRP A 151 16.92 16.39 -6.66
N SER A 152 17.69 16.36 -7.74
CA SER A 152 17.56 15.34 -8.78
C SER A 152 17.81 13.93 -8.25
N TRP A 153 18.68 13.74 -7.27
CA TRP A 153 18.94 12.41 -6.69
C TRP A 153 17.68 11.79 -6.04
N VAL A 154 16.82 12.62 -5.44
CA VAL A 154 15.60 12.12 -4.81
C VAL A 154 14.48 11.99 -5.83
N SER A 155 14.32 12.99 -6.68
CA SER A 155 13.12 13.15 -7.50
C SER A 155 13.20 12.49 -8.88
N ILE A 156 14.41 12.29 -9.41
CA ILE A 156 14.62 11.78 -10.77
C ILE A 156 15.43 10.49 -10.72
N ASP A 157 14.93 9.48 -11.44
CA ASP A 157 15.69 8.31 -11.81
C ASP A 157 15.58 8.12 -13.34
N PHE A 158 16.74 8.08 -14.01
CA PHE A 158 16.79 7.96 -15.47
C PHE A 158 16.34 6.59 -15.96
N LEU A 159 16.51 5.53 -15.17
CA LEU A 159 15.98 4.21 -15.52
C LEU A 159 14.47 4.20 -15.38
N VAL A 160 13.91 4.77 -14.31
CA VAL A 160 12.45 4.92 -14.19
C VAL A 160 11.91 5.72 -15.38
N LEU A 161 12.52 6.84 -15.74
CA LEU A 161 12.05 7.65 -16.87
C LEU A 161 12.12 6.98 -18.25
N PHE A 162 13.14 6.17 -18.51
CA PHE A 162 13.49 5.76 -19.88
C PHE A 162 13.60 4.25 -20.09
N ASP A 163 13.76 3.43 -19.05
CA ASP A 163 13.76 1.97 -19.17
C ASP A 163 12.36 1.41 -18.91
N ASN A 164 11.62 1.16 -19.99
CA ASN A 164 10.36 0.42 -19.97
C ASN A 164 10.49 -0.87 -20.81
N SER A 165 11.66 -1.50 -20.75
CA SER A 165 11.95 -2.68 -21.58
C SER A 165 11.21 -3.91 -21.06
N PRO A 166 10.68 -4.78 -21.94
CA PRO A 166 10.05 -6.05 -21.55
C PRO A 166 10.96 -6.89 -20.65
N ARG A 167 10.46 -7.37 -19.51
CA ARG A 167 11.21 -8.24 -18.58
C ARG A 167 10.54 -9.58 -18.31
N LEU A 168 9.24 -9.58 -18.09
CA LEU A 168 8.48 -10.78 -17.79
C LEU A 168 7.04 -10.64 -18.27
N LEU A 169 6.34 -11.77 -18.39
CA LEU A 169 4.90 -11.78 -18.54
C LEU A 169 4.23 -12.14 -17.20
N TRP A 170 3.08 -11.54 -16.98
CA TRP A 170 2.12 -11.92 -15.96
C TRP A 170 0.84 -12.36 -16.67
N VAL A 171 0.29 -13.49 -16.25
CA VAL A 171 -0.93 -14.05 -16.84
C VAL A 171 -2.00 -14.10 -15.75
N HIS A 172 -3.12 -13.42 -15.97
CA HIS A 172 -4.23 -13.37 -15.03
C HIS A 172 -5.48 -14.00 -15.63
N GLY A 173 -6.20 -14.75 -14.83
CA GLY A 173 -7.54 -15.23 -15.14
C GLY A 173 -8.39 -15.34 -13.87
N PRO A 174 -9.70 -15.54 -14.00
CA PRO A 174 -10.58 -15.77 -12.85
C PRO A 174 -10.15 -17.03 -12.08
N SER A 175 -10.21 -17.00 -10.75
CA SER A 175 -9.87 -18.17 -9.92
C SER A 175 -10.89 -19.31 -10.03
N THR A 176 -12.14 -19.00 -10.41
CA THR A 176 -13.22 -19.98 -10.55
C THR A 176 -14.02 -19.71 -11.82
N VAL A 177 -14.33 -20.75 -12.58
CA VAL A 177 -15.07 -20.67 -13.85
C VAL A 177 -16.04 -21.83 -13.95
N ASN A 178 -17.23 -21.60 -14.50
CA ASN A 178 -18.19 -22.66 -14.78
C ASN A 178 -17.72 -23.53 -15.95
N THR A 179 -18.05 -24.81 -15.93
CA THR A 179 -17.61 -25.73 -16.99
C THR A 179 -18.18 -25.29 -18.34
N SER A 180 -17.31 -25.16 -19.35
CA SER A 180 -17.66 -24.69 -20.70
C SER A 180 -18.22 -23.26 -20.77
N SER A 181 -18.06 -22.43 -19.74
CA SER A 181 -18.32 -21.00 -19.88
C SER A 181 -17.09 -20.29 -20.45
N GLU A 182 -17.34 -19.33 -21.33
CA GLU A 182 -16.33 -18.41 -21.83
C GLU A 182 -15.83 -17.49 -20.70
N PHE A 183 -14.53 -17.24 -20.66
CA PHE A 183 -13.93 -16.28 -19.74
C PHE A 183 -12.70 -15.60 -20.33
N GLU A 184 -12.31 -14.49 -19.71
CA GLU A 184 -11.17 -13.69 -20.14
C GLU A 184 -9.89 -14.05 -19.37
N ILE A 185 -8.77 -14.04 -20.09
CA ILE A 185 -7.42 -14.05 -19.52
C ILE A 185 -6.67 -12.81 -19.99
N ALA A 186 -5.97 -12.14 -19.07
CA ALA A 186 -5.09 -11.04 -19.38
C ALA A 186 -3.65 -11.54 -19.48
N VAL A 187 -2.95 -11.20 -20.56
CA VAL A 187 -1.50 -11.38 -20.67
C VAL A 187 -0.86 -10.01 -20.68
N GLN A 188 0.01 -9.77 -19.70
CA GLN A 188 0.64 -8.48 -19.46
C GLN A 188 2.15 -8.62 -19.46
N CYS A 189 2.86 -7.79 -20.21
CA CYS A 189 4.30 -7.67 -20.16
C CYS A 189 4.71 -6.52 -19.25
N TRP A 190 5.56 -6.82 -18.28
CA TRP A 190 6.01 -5.87 -17.27
C TRP A 190 7.50 -5.57 -17.43
N ASP A 191 7.89 -4.34 -17.10
CA ASP A 191 9.28 -3.92 -17.01
C ASP A 191 9.90 -4.25 -15.64
N ARG A 192 11.14 -3.82 -15.42
CA ARG A 192 11.91 -4.14 -14.20
C ARG A 192 11.41 -3.43 -12.93
N PHE A 193 10.45 -2.53 -13.07
CA PHE A 193 9.85 -1.76 -12.00
C PHE A 193 8.37 -2.10 -11.84
N GLU A 194 7.94 -3.22 -12.44
CA GLU A 194 6.52 -3.62 -12.45
C GLU A 194 5.65 -2.53 -13.05
N ARG A 195 6.03 -2.00 -14.21
CA ARG A 195 5.13 -1.18 -15.03
C ARG A 195 4.87 -1.89 -16.34
N LEU A 196 3.64 -1.78 -16.87
CA LEU A 196 3.33 -2.32 -18.18
C LEU A 196 4.31 -1.79 -19.24
N SER A 197 4.85 -2.70 -20.04
CA SER A 197 5.83 -2.37 -21.07
C SER A 197 5.12 -1.98 -22.37
N ALA A 198 5.05 -0.67 -22.63
CA ALA A 198 4.53 -0.16 -23.89
C ALA A 198 5.32 -0.66 -25.11
N GLN A 199 6.56 -1.12 -24.89
CA GLN A 199 7.48 -1.56 -25.93
C GLN A 199 7.33 -3.03 -26.33
N TYR A 200 6.53 -3.81 -25.60
CA TYR A 200 6.42 -5.24 -25.85
C TYR A 200 5.78 -5.54 -27.22
N ASP A 201 6.51 -6.24 -28.07
CA ASP A 201 6.12 -6.69 -29.41
C ASP A 201 6.37 -8.20 -29.61
N GLY A 202 6.42 -8.94 -28.50
CA GLY A 202 6.66 -10.37 -28.49
C GLY A 202 5.50 -11.17 -29.07
N THR A 203 5.81 -12.38 -29.52
CA THR A 203 4.82 -13.38 -29.91
C THR A 203 4.61 -14.37 -28.78
N VAL A 204 3.35 -14.61 -28.45
CA VAL A 204 2.93 -15.54 -27.40
C VAL A 204 2.21 -16.75 -27.99
N GLU A 205 2.49 -17.92 -27.42
CA GLU A 205 1.81 -19.18 -27.70
C GLU A 205 1.22 -19.75 -26.42
N PHE A 206 0.03 -20.35 -26.53
CA PHE A 206 -0.74 -20.83 -25.39
C PHE A 206 -0.70 -22.35 -25.29
N SER A 207 -0.54 -22.84 -24.07
CA SER A 207 -0.78 -24.23 -23.70
C SER A 207 -1.51 -24.29 -22.36
N ILE A 208 -1.94 -25.48 -21.96
CA ILE A 208 -2.65 -25.67 -20.69
C ILE A 208 -2.03 -26.82 -19.92
N GLU A 209 -1.95 -26.65 -18.61
CA GLU A 209 -1.64 -27.70 -17.66
C GLU A 209 -2.86 -27.95 -16.79
N SER A 210 -3.21 -29.22 -16.55
CA SER A 210 -4.50 -29.56 -15.96
C SER A 210 -4.37 -30.70 -14.96
N TYR A 211 -5.20 -30.65 -13.93
CA TYR A 211 -5.17 -31.56 -12.80
C TYR A 211 -6.60 -31.93 -12.38
N ASN A 212 -6.80 -33.17 -11.95
CA ASN A 212 -8.05 -33.60 -11.36
C ASN A 212 -8.32 -32.83 -10.05
N SER A 213 -9.55 -32.36 -9.84
CA SER A 213 -9.91 -31.56 -8.66
C SER A 213 -9.92 -32.32 -7.33
N THR A 214 -9.96 -33.65 -7.36
CA THR A 214 -10.07 -34.52 -6.17
C THR A 214 -8.73 -35.07 -5.72
N ASP A 215 -7.94 -35.65 -6.63
CA ASP A 215 -6.69 -36.33 -6.30
C ASP A 215 -5.43 -35.59 -6.80
N PHE A 216 -5.60 -34.46 -7.50
CA PHE A 216 -4.54 -33.65 -8.10
C PHE A 216 -3.62 -34.42 -9.07
N ALA A 217 -4.08 -35.56 -9.61
CA ALA A 217 -3.37 -36.22 -10.69
C ALA A 217 -3.40 -35.36 -11.96
N SER A 218 -2.27 -35.29 -12.67
CA SER A 218 -2.18 -34.58 -13.94
C SER A 218 -3.08 -35.21 -15.00
N LEU A 219 -3.78 -34.38 -15.76
CA LEU A 219 -4.66 -34.75 -16.86
C LEU A 219 -3.92 -34.59 -18.19
N SER A 220 -3.81 -35.66 -18.97
CA SER A 220 -2.99 -35.70 -20.19
C SER A 220 -3.67 -35.13 -21.45
N ALA A 221 -4.99 -34.99 -21.45
CA ALA A 221 -5.76 -34.51 -22.61
C ALA A 221 -6.98 -33.67 -22.18
N PRO A 222 -6.79 -32.51 -21.52
CA PRO A 222 -7.89 -31.60 -21.24
C PRO A 222 -8.47 -31.03 -22.54
N ILE A 223 -9.79 -30.90 -22.59
CA ILE A 223 -10.53 -30.27 -23.69
C ILE A 223 -10.71 -28.79 -23.33
N ALA A 224 -10.07 -27.91 -24.11
CA ALA A 224 -10.15 -26.46 -23.98
C ALA A 224 -9.99 -25.77 -25.34
N GLU A 225 -10.61 -24.61 -25.48
CA GLU A 225 -10.46 -23.68 -26.60
C GLU A 225 -9.50 -22.57 -26.16
N LEU A 226 -8.21 -22.77 -26.40
CA LEU A 226 -7.17 -21.79 -26.06
C LEU A 226 -7.03 -20.74 -27.17
N PRO A 227 -6.53 -19.53 -26.83
CA PRO A 227 -6.25 -18.51 -27.81
C PRO A 227 -5.21 -18.98 -28.85
N LEU A 228 -5.32 -18.43 -30.07
CA LEU A 228 -4.33 -18.64 -31.12
C LEU A 228 -3.02 -17.92 -30.80
N ILE A 229 -1.93 -18.33 -31.46
CA ILE A 229 -0.67 -17.60 -31.44
C ILE A 229 -0.90 -16.12 -31.78
N TYR A 230 -0.32 -15.23 -30.99
CA TYR A 230 -0.58 -13.80 -31.07
C TYR A 230 0.71 -12.99 -30.96
N THR A 231 0.88 -12.00 -31.84
CA THR A 231 2.02 -11.07 -31.77
C THR A 231 1.54 -9.72 -31.27
N PHE A 232 2.09 -9.29 -30.13
CA PHE A 232 1.76 -8.00 -29.52
C PHE A 232 2.23 -6.84 -30.40
N THR A 233 1.48 -5.76 -30.31
CA THR A 233 1.78 -4.49 -30.95
C THR A 233 2.35 -3.50 -29.93
N GLY A 234 3.68 -3.40 -29.90
CA GLY A 234 4.40 -2.44 -29.07
C GLY A 234 4.62 -1.09 -29.77
N ARG A 235 5.17 -0.13 -29.03
CA ARG A 235 5.71 1.14 -29.58
C ARG A 235 7.23 1.21 -29.36
N PHE A 236 7.89 2.04 -30.18
CA PHE A 236 9.34 2.21 -30.10
C PHE A 236 9.83 3.00 -28.88
N TRP A 237 9.01 3.88 -28.31
CA TRP A 237 9.42 4.76 -27.21
C TRP A 237 8.88 4.26 -25.87
N PRO A 238 9.69 4.29 -24.79
CA PRO A 238 9.27 3.88 -23.46
C PRO A 238 8.13 4.76 -22.93
N ASN A 239 7.30 4.20 -22.05
CA ASN A 239 6.22 4.93 -21.38
C ASN A 239 5.89 4.25 -20.05
N ASP A 240 5.90 5.00 -18.96
CA ASP A 240 5.66 4.52 -17.58
C ASP A 240 4.18 4.42 -17.20
N HIS A 241 3.28 4.72 -18.14
CA HIS A 241 1.82 4.72 -17.99
C HIS A 241 1.14 4.12 -19.23
N ALA A 242 1.67 2.98 -19.68
CA ALA A 242 1.33 2.32 -20.95
C ALA A 242 -0.18 2.05 -21.11
N TYR A 243 -0.86 1.72 -20.01
CA TYR A 243 -2.30 1.49 -19.93
C TYR A 243 -3.17 2.71 -20.26
N THR A 244 -2.59 3.92 -20.26
CA THR A 244 -3.33 5.16 -20.59
C THR A 244 -3.26 5.53 -22.08
N LEU A 245 -2.52 4.75 -22.89
CA LEU A 245 -2.28 5.06 -24.29
C LEU A 245 -3.44 4.60 -25.17
N ASP A 246 -4.24 5.54 -25.65
CA ASP A 246 -5.25 5.30 -26.69
C ASP A 246 -4.63 5.46 -28.09
N ASN A 247 -3.91 4.43 -28.53
CA ASN A 247 -3.21 4.41 -29.83
C ASN A 247 -3.55 3.17 -30.68
N GLY A 248 -4.55 2.39 -30.28
CA GLY A 248 -4.97 1.16 -30.95
C GLY A 248 -3.94 0.02 -30.91
N LYS A 249 -2.99 0.07 -29.96
CA LYS A 249 -1.98 -0.96 -29.73
C LYS A 249 -2.17 -1.63 -28.38
N ASP A 250 -1.55 -2.79 -28.20
CA ASP A 250 -1.60 -3.54 -26.94
C ASP A 250 -0.84 -2.85 -25.82
N ASN A 251 0.27 -2.17 -26.15
CA ASN A 251 1.14 -1.48 -25.19
C ASN A 251 1.51 -2.35 -23.97
N GLY A 252 1.77 -3.64 -24.21
CA GLY A 252 2.14 -4.60 -23.18
C GLY A 252 0.98 -5.29 -22.48
N GLN A 253 -0.28 -5.08 -22.87
CA GLN A 253 -1.41 -5.83 -22.32
C GLN A 253 -2.38 -6.25 -23.43
N HIS A 254 -2.85 -7.50 -23.39
CA HIS A 254 -3.92 -7.98 -24.26
C HIS A 254 -4.85 -8.94 -23.49
N ILE A 255 -6.15 -8.85 -23.77
CA ILE A 255 -7.17 -9.71 -23.19
C ILE A 255 -7.57 -10.76 -24.22
N PHE A 256 -7.54 -12.02 -23.82
CA PHE A 256 -7.92 -13.15 -24.65
C PHE A 256 -9.12 -13.86 -24.06
N THR A 257 -9.93 -14.43 -24.95
CA THR A 257 -11.07 -15.24 -24.61
C THR A 257 -10.69 -16.71 -24.65
N THR A 258 -11.12 -17.49 -23.66
CA THR A 258 -10.83 -18.93 -23.56
C THR A 258 -12.04 -19.68 -22.98
N THR A 259 -12.15 -20.97 -23.30
CA THR A 259 -13.16 -21.87 -22.75
C THR A 259 -12.51 -23.17 -22.32
N ILE A 260 -12.82 -23.68 -21.13
CA ILE A 260 -12.34 -24.98 -20.66
C ILE A 260 -13.56 -25.90 -20.43
N HIS A 261 -13.57 -27.05 -21.10
CA HIS A 261 -14.67 -28.02 -21.02
C HIS A 261 -14.41 -29.13 -20.01
N THR A 262 -13.14 -29.36 -19.67
CA THR A 262 -12.75 -30.37 -18.69
C THR A 262 -12.81 -29.78 -17.29
N GLU A 263 -13.52 -30.44 -16.37
CA GLU A 263 -13.50 -30.06 -14.96
C GLU A 263 -12.15 -30.37 -14.32
N GLY A 264 -11.69 -29.50 -13.43
CA GLY A 264 -10.38 -29.65 -12.80
C GLY A 264 -9.76 -28.34 -12.37
N ILE A 265 -8.48 -28.42 -12.01
CA ILE A 265 -7.64 -27.25 -11.75
C ILE A 265 -6.70 -27.06 -12.95
N HIS A 266 -6.68 -25.85 -13.48
CA HIS A 266 -5.97 -25.53 -14.72
C HIS A 266 -5.02 -24.36 -14.52
N TYR A 267 -3.89 -24.42 -15.22
CA TYR A 267 -2.99 -23.30 -15.43
C TYR A 267 -2.88 -23.04 -16.93
N ILE A 268 -3.21 -21.83 -17.35
CA ILE A 268 -2.89 -21.39 -18.70
C ILE A 268 -1.41 -21.04 -18.73
N LYS A 269 -0.69 -21.61 -19.69
CA LYS A 269 0.73 -21.40 -19.89
C LYS A 269 0.95 -20.57 -21.14
N VAL A 270 1.77 -19.53 -21.02
CA VAL A 270 2.08 -18.59 -22.09
C VAL A 270 3.58 -18.64 -22.36
N ILE A 271 3.94 -19.11 -23.56
CA ILE A 271 5.32 -19.20 -24.04
C ILE A 271 5.63 -17.90 -24.76
N ASP A 272 6.68 -17.19 -24.32
CA ASP A 272 7.04 -15.87 -24.85
C ASP A 272 8.27 -15.92 -25.76
N SER A 273 8.16 -15.34 -26.95
CA SER A 273 9.26 -15.28 -27.91
C SER A 273 10.40 -14.34 -27.51
N ILE A 274 10.19 -13.35 -26.61
CA ILE A 274 11.24 -12.40 -26.23
C ILE A 274 12.09 -12.95 -25.08
N THR A 275 11.45 -13.32 -23.98
CA THR A 275 12.12 -13.82 -22.77
C THR A 275 12.48 -15.30 -22.87
N GLN A 276 11.89 -16.03 -23.82
CA GLN A 276 12.07 -17.48 -24.00
C GLN A 276 11.61 -18.32 -22.80
N ASN A 277 10.81 -17.73 -21.91
CA ASN A 277 10.24 -18.40 -20.75
C ASN A 277 8.79 -18.83 -21.00
N THR A 278 8.30 -19.75 -20.17
CA THR A 278 6.88 -20.11 -20.09
C THR A 278 6.31 -19.59 -18.78
N TYR A 279 5.32 -18.69 -18.87
CA TYR A 279 4.65 -18.09 -17.73
C TYR A 279 3.34 -18.81 -17.44
N TYR A 280 2.98 -18.91 -16.17
CA TYR A 280 1.78 -19.59 -15.70
C TYR A 280 0.78 -18.56 -15.22
N SER A 281 -0.50 -18.82 -15.43
CA SER A 281 -1.58 -18.08 -14.77
C SER A 281 -1.63 -18.38 -13.27
N ASN A 282 -2.50 -17.67 -12.56
CA ASN A 282 -3.08 -18.19 -11.32
C ASN A 282 -3.83 -19.52 -11.56
N PRO A 283 -4.06 -20.36 -10.54
CA PRO A 283 -4.90 -21.54 -10.67
C PRO A 283 -6.34 -21.13 -11.03
N ILE A 284 -6.91 -21.86 -11.98
CA ILE A 284 -8.30 -21.71 -12.44
C ILE A 284 -9.04 -22.99 -12.09
N HIS A 285 -10.00 -22.91 -11.18
CA HIS A 285 -10.85 -24.04 -10.82
C HIS A 285 -12.08 -24.05 -11.74
N VAL A 286 -12.13 -25.01 -12.65
CA VAL A 286 -13.25 -25.21 -13.57
C VAL A 286 -14.18 -26.26 -13.00
N ALA A 287 -15.34 -25.82 -12.53
CA ALA A 287 -16.46 -26.69 -12.18
C ALA A 287 -17.73 -25.85 -11.98
N ASN A 288 -18.90 -26.50 -12.04
CA ASN A 288 -20.19 -25.85 -11.82
C ASN A 288 -20.44 -25.61 -10.32
N HIS A 289 -19.82 -24.56 -9.77
CA HIS A 289 -19.94 -24.19 -8.36
C HIS A 289 -21.03 -23.13 -8.14
N SER A 290 -21.66 -23.16 -6.97
CA SER A 290 -22.50 -22.05 -6.53
C SER A 290 -21.69 -20.87 -6.00
N ASN A 291 -20.47 -21.12 -5.48
CA ASN A 291 -19.59 -20.09 -4.92
C ASN A 291 -18.34 -19.93 -5.79
N GLN A 292 -18.01 -18.68 -6.06
CA GLN A 292 -16.85 -18.23 -6.82
C GLN A 292 -15.85 -17.52 -5.89
N ILE A 293 -14.62 -17.34 -6.37
CA ILE A 293 -13.58 -16.57 -5.69
C ILE A 293 -13.39 -15.25 -6.44
N TYR A 294 -13.54 -14.15 -5.73
CA TYR A 294 -13.29 -12.79 -6.22
C TYR A 294 -12.13 -12.18 -5.44
N TRP A 295 -11.30 -11.37 -6.08
CA TRP A 295 -10.14 -10.70 -5.50
C TRP A 295 -10.35 -9.20 -5.39
N GLY A 296 -9.80 -8.60 -4.36
CA GLY A 296 -9.92 -7.16 -4.17
C GLY A 296 -8.94 -6.51 -3.22
N ASP A 297 -8.92 -5.18 -3.30
CA ASP A 297 -8.09 -4.27 -2.53
C ASP A 297 -8.99 -3.19 -1.92
N ILE A 298 -9.19 -3.21 -0.61
CA ILE A 298 -10.22 -2.44 0.11
C ILE A 298 -9.66 -1.33 1.01
N HIS A 299 -8.39 -0.97 0.82
CA HIS A 299 -7.71 0.08 1.57
C HIS A 299 -6.62 0.70 0.71
N THR A 300 -6.90 1.89 0.15
CA THR A 300 -6.02 2.62 -0.79
C THR A 300 -6.28 4.13 -0.76
N HIS A 301 -5.35 4.91 -1.32
CA HIS A 301 -5.36 6.38 -1.31
C HIS A 301 -5.14 6.99 -2.70
N SER A 302 -5.75 8.15 -2.92
CA SER A 302 -5.64 8.93 -4.16
C SER A 302 -5.10 10.33 -3.89
N ILE A 303 -4.96 11.14 -4.94
CA ILE A 303 -4.58 12.56 -4.84
C ILE A 303 -5.60 13.42 -4.08
N LEU A 304 -6.79 12.88 -3.75
CA LEU A 304 -7.78 13.55 -2.93
C LEU A 304 -7.41 13.58 -1.46
N SER A 305 -6.61 12.60 -1.00
CA SER A 305 -5.88 12.64 0.26
C SER A 305 -4.37 12.75 -0.01
N ASP A 306 -3.59 11.78 0.42
CA ASP A 306 -2.14 11.76 0.35
C ASP A 306 -1.56 10.68 -0.58
N GLY A 307 -2.38 10.06 -1.42
CA GLY A 307 -1.95 9.16 -2.49
C GLY A 307 -1.57 9.87 -3.80
N SER A 308 -1.48 9.07 -4.86
CA SER A 308 -1.20 9.52 -6.23
C SER A 308 -2.35 9.16 -7.16
N GLY A 309 -2.49 9.89 -8.28
CA GLY A 309 -3.54 9.62 -9.27
C GLY A 309 -4.91 10.14 -8.84
N THR A 310 -5.81 10.36 -9.81
CA THR A 310 -7.18 10.74 -9.48
C THR A 310 -7.97 9.53 -8.97
N ALA A 311 -9.11 9.77 -8.31
CA ALA A 311 -9.98 8.67 -7.90
C ALA A 311 -10.42 7.82 -9.11
N GLU A 312 -10.74 8.45 -10.24
CA GLU A 312 -11.10 7.75 -11.49
C GLU A 312 -9.94 6.88 -12.01
N HIS A 313 -8.71 7.38 -11.94
CA HIS A 313 -7.53 6.62 -12.32
C HIS A 313 -7.32 5.39 -11.42
N ALA A 314 -7.53 5.51 -10.11
CA ALA A 314 -7.41 4.37 -9.20
C ALA A 314 -8.44 3.27 -9.52
N TYR A 315 -9.70 3.63 -9.75
CA TYR A 315 -10.74 2.68 -10.17
C TYR A 315 -10.45 2.02 -11.52
N ASP A 316 -9.99 2.80 -12.50
CA ASP A 316 -9.59 2.30 -13.83
C ASP A 316 -8.42 1.33 -13.72
N TYR A 317 -7.39 1.66 -12.95
CA TYR A 317 -6.24 0.80 -12.74
C TYR A 317 -6.64 -0.51 -12.05
N ALA A 318 -7.40 -0.45 -10.96
CA ALA A 318 -7.89 -1.63 -10.24
C ALA A 318 -8.62 -2.61 -11.18
N ARG A 319 -9.55 -2.10 -11.98
CA ARG A 319 -10.37 -2.92 -12.88
C ARG A 319 -9.58 -3.41 -14.10
N ASN A 320 -8.90 -2.51 -14.80
CA ASN A 320 -8.43 -2.75 -16.16
C ASN A 320 -6.94 -3.12 -16.24
N VAL A 321 -6.17 -2.89 -15.17
CA VAL A 321 -4.73 -3.25 -15.13
C VAL A 321 -4.47 -4.29 -14.06
N ALA A 322 -4.89 -4.07 -12.81
CA ALA A 322 -4.71 -5.07 -11.76
C ALA A 322 -5.66 -6.27 -11.91
N HIS A 323 -6.75 -6.13 -12.68
CA HIS A 323 -7.77 -7.17 -12.87
C HIS A 323 -8.34 -7.70 -11.54
N ILE A 324 -8.64 -6.80 -10.60
CA ILE A 324 -9.35 -7.16 -9.36
C ILE A 324 -10.85 -6.89 -9.52
N GLU A 325 -11.68 -7.73 -8.90
CA GLU A 325 -13.14 -7.69 -9.08
C GLU A 325 -13.86 -6.82 -8.05
N PHE A 326 -13.24 -6.55 -6.89
CA PHE A 326 -13.77 -5.57 -5.94
C PHE A 326 -12.71 -4.63 -5.38
N TYR A 327 -13.10 -3.39 -5.08
CA TYR A 327 -12.16 -2.35 -4.67
C TYR A 327 -12.79 -1.30 -3.76
N ALA A 328 -12.01 -0.71 -2.84
CA ALA A 328 -12.44 0.46 -2.08
C ALA A 328 -11.32 1.53 -2.05
N LEU A 329 -11.69 2.74 -2.46
CA LEU A 329 -10.89 3.93 -2.21
C LEU A 329 -11.24 4.46 -0.82
N THR A 330 -10.23 4.65 0.03
CA THR A 330 -10.43 4.97 1.46
C THR A 330 -9.56 6.15 1.86
N ASP A 331 -9.53 7.20 1.03
CA ASP A 331 -8.80 8.45 1.29
C ASP A 331 -9.01 8.96 2.74
N HIS A 332 -7.94 9.50 3.36
CA HIS A 332 -8.00 10.07 4.71
C HIS A 332 -9.08 11.14 4.85
N GLY A 333 -10.02 10.93 5.78
CA GLY A 333 -11.13 11.85 5.99
C GLY A 333 -10.68 13.26 6.32
N GLU A 334 -9.62 13.41 7.12
CA GLU A 334 -9.03 14.69 7.51
C GLU A 334 -8.60 15.51 6.29
N ILE A 335 -8.00 14.85 5.29
CA ILE A 335 -7.44 15.49 4.11
C ILE A 335 -8.55 15.78 3.08
N LEU A 336 -9.56 14.90 2.98
CA LEU A 336 -10.74 15.13 2.16
C LEU A 336 -11.48 16.43 2.52
N THR A 337 -11.39 16.90 3.77
CA THR A 337 -12.01 18.17 4.20
C THR A 337 -11.24 19.43 3.78
N ILE A 338 -9.96 19.32 3.39
CA ILE A 338 -9.12 20.48 3.03
C ILE A 338 -9.66 21.19 1.79
N ASN A 339 -10.09 20.42 0.79
CA ASN A 339 -10.70 20.94 -0.43
C ASN A 339 -12.19 20.60 -0.47
N LYS A 340 -13.02 21.64 -0.49
CA LYS A 340 -14.49 21.52 -0.47
C LYS A 340 -15.08 20.62 -1.57
N ASN A 341 -14.36 20.43 -2.69
CA ASN A 341 -14.81 19.61 -3.80
C ASN A 341 -14.28 18.17 -3.76
N SER A 342 -13.34 17.82 -2.87
CA SER A 342 -12.74 16.47 -2.83
C SER A 342 -13.78 15.39 -2.60
N LEU A 343 -14.67 15.60 -1.62
CA LEU A 343 -15.73 14.65 -1.32
C LEU A 343 -16.67 14.42 -2.51
N GLN A 344 -17.02 15.48 -3.24
CA GLN A 344 -17.86 15.34 -4.42
C GLN A 344 -17.15 14.56 -5.53
N LYS A 345 -15.86 14.82 -5.79
CA LYS A 345 -15.07 14.08 -6.78
C LYS A 345 -14.95 12.61 -6.41
N TYR A 346 -14.66 12.31 -5.15
CA TYR A 346 -14.62 10.96 -4.60
C TYR A 346 -15.94 10.21 -4.90
N LYS A 347 -17.08 10.82 -4.54
CA LYS A 347 -18.41 10.21 -4.73
C LYS A 347 -18.70 9.96 -6.22
N SER A 348 -18.46 10.97 -7.07
CA SER A 348 -18.68 10.85 -8.52
C SER A 348 -17.85 9.73 -9.15
N ALA A 349 -16.57 9.61 -8.78
CA ALA A 349 -15.69 8.56 -9.29
C ALA A 349 -16.16 7.17 -8.84
N THR A 350 -16.53 7.04 -7.55
CA THR A 350 -17.03 5.80 -6.96
C THR A 350 -18.33 5.34 -7.62
N ASP A 351 -19.29 6.26 -7.83
CA ASP A 351 -20.54 5.92 -8.52
C ASP A 351 -20.31 5.51 -9.98
N ALA A 352 -19.43 6.23 -10.69
CA ALA A 352 -19.15 5.97 -12.10
C ALA A 352 -18.44 4.61 -12.32
N ALA A 353 -17.65 4.15 -11.36
CA ALA A 353 -16.92 2.90 -11.49
C ALA A 353 -17.76 1.64 -11.23
N TYR A 354 -18.95 1.74 -10.64
CA TYR A 354 -19.73 0.57 -10.24
C TYR A 354 -20.34 -0.16 -11.43
N ALA A 355 -19.95 -1.41 -11.64
CA ALA A 355 -20.47 -2.29 -12.69
C ALA A 355 -20.87 -3.65 -12.08
N PRO A 356 -22.10 -3.80 -11.57
CA PRO A 356 -22.53 -5.05 -10.91
C PRO A 356 -22.34 -6.26 -11.82
N GLY A 357 -21.80 -7.35 -11.28
CA GLY A 357 -21.46 -8.56 -12.04
C GLY A 357 -20.09 -8.53 -12.72
N GLU A 358 -19.43 -7.37 -12.80
CA GLU A 358 -18.12 -7.21 -13.45
C GLU A 358 -17.07 -6.58 -12.53
N PHE A 359 -17.43 -5.51 -11.82
CA PHE A 359 -16.55 -4.77 -10.92
C PHE A 359 -17.36 -4.08 -9.81
N VAL A 360 -17.10 -4.48 -8.56
CA VAL A 360 -17.78 -3.96 -7.37
C VAL A 360 -16.90 -2.93 -6.69
N ASN A 361 -17.49 -1.82 -6.23
CA ASN A 361 -16.78 -0.89 -5.37
C ASN A 361 -17.52 -0.60 -4.08
N PHE A 362 -16.78 -0.20 -3.05
CA PHE A 362 -17.33 0.27 -1.79
C PHE A 362 -17.06 1.75 -1.60
N TYR A 363 -18.04 2.42 -1.00
CA TYR A 363 -17.76 3.68 -0.36
C TYR A 363 -16.93 3.43 0.89
N GLY A 364 -15.92 4.26 1.11
CA GLY A 364 -15.07 4.16 2.28
C GLY A 364 -14.25 5.41 2.57
N MET A 365 -13.62 5.41 3.73
CA MET A 365 -12.81 6.53 4.24
C MET A 365 -11.93 6.01 5.38
N GLU A 366 -10.67 6.41 5.40
CA GLU A 366 -9.79 6.13 6.54
C GLU A 366 -10.00 7.16 7.65
N TRP A 367 -10.23 6.65 8.87
CA TRP A 367 -10.16 7.42 10.10
C TRP A 367 -8.80 7.17 10.77
N THR A 368 -8.05 8.23 11.00
CA THR A 368 -6.61 8.16 11.27
C THR A 368 -6.28 8.70 12.65
N GLN A 369 -6.24 7.83 13.67
CA GLN A 369 -5.85 8.21 15.03
C GLN A 369 -4.44 7.72 15.39
N HIS A 370 -3.53 8.66 15.58
CA HIS A 370 -2.11 8.38 15.79
C HIS A 370 -1.76 7.63 17.08
N LYS A 371 -2.65 7.60 18.08
CA LYS A 371 -2.40 6.94 19.38
C LYS A 371 -3.00 5.53 19.50
N THR A 372 -4.14 5.29 18.86
CA THR A 372 -4.97 4.09 19.12
C THR A 372 -5.18 3.23 17.87
N GLY A 373 -4.44 3.52 16.80
CA GLY A 373 -4.57 2.83 15.52
C GLY A 373 -5.49 3.53 14.54
N HIS A 374 -5.42 3.10 13.28
CA HIS A 374 -6.24 3.61 12.19
C HIS A 374 -7.30 2.58 11.80
N TYR A 375 -8.42 3.06 11.26
CA TYR A 375 -9.48 2.22 10.74
C TYR A 375 -9.91 2.68 9.35
N SER A 376 -9.72 1.83 8.34
CA SER A 376 -10.37 2.02 7.04
C SER A 376 -11.84 1.62 7.20
N CYS A 377 -12.76 2.56 7.05
CA CYS A 377 -14.19 2.28 7.15
C CYS A 377 -14.79 2.07 5.77
N ILE A 378 -15.50 0.96 5.54
CA ILE A 378 -16.22 0.68 4.28
C ILE A 378 -17.71 0.47 4.52
N PHE A 379 -18.53 0.77 3.51
CA PHE A 379 -19.99 0.78 3.60
C PHE A 379 -20.65 -0.02 2.48
N ASP A 380 -21.72 -0.76 2.80
CA ASP A 380 -22.38 -1.65 1.85
C ASP A 380 -23.31 -0.92 0.86
N LYS A 381 -23.82 0.26 1.25
CA LYS A 381 -24.66 1.12 0.42
C LYS A 381 -23.89 2.29 -0.19
N PRO A 382 -24.38 2.88 -1.29
CA PRO A 382 -23.76 4.03 -1.94
C PRO A 382 -23.98 5.34 -1.19
N VAL A 383 -23.59 5.37 0.08
CA VAL A 383 -23.72 6.52 0.96
C VAL A 383 -22.50 6.58 1.88
N LEU A 384 -21.96 7.79 2.04
CA LEU A 384 -20.77 8.07 2.84
C LEU A 384 -21.14 9.01 3.98
N PRO A 385 -20.59 8.84 5.20
CA PRO A 385 -20.76 9.79 6.28
C PRO A 385 -20.19 11.15 5.90
N THR A 386 -21.02 12.19 5.94
CA THR A 386 -20.63 13.58 5.61
C THR A 386 -20.87 14.58 6.72
N SER A 387 -21.50 14.15 7.82
CA SER A 387 -21.75 14.97 9.01
C SER A 387 -22.06 14.04 10.20
N PRO A 388 -21.06 13.75 11.07
CA PRO A 388 -19.65 14.12 10.92
C PRO A 388 -18.96 13.42 9.73
N ILE A 389 -17.86 13.98 9.25
CA ILE A 389 -16.92 13.28 8.35
C ILE A 389 -15.99 12.46 9.24
N LEU A 390 -15.63 11.24 8.82
CA LEU A 390 -14.74 10.36 9.59
C LEU A 390 -13.33 10.93 9.71
N THR A 391 -13.11 11.78 10.72
CA THR A 391 -11.84 12.43 11.01
C THR A 391 -11.49 12.34 12.49
N TYR A 392 -10.21 12.32 12.84
CA TYR A 392 -9.78 12.38 14.25
C TYR A 392 -10.01 13.77 14.88
N TYR A 393 -10.24 14.81 14.08
CA TYR A 393 -10.59 16.15 14.56
C TYR A 393 -11.99 16.20 15.15
N GLU A 394 -12.95 15.51 14.53
CA GLU A 394 -14.34 15.42 14.97
C GLU A 394 -14.54 14.25 15.95
N MET A 395 -13.91 13.10 15.69
CA MET A 395 -13.96 11.90 16.54
C MET A 395 -12.58 11.63 17.12
N LYS A 396 -12.33 12.11 18.34
CA LYS A 396 -10.97 12.08 18.92
C LYS A 396 -10.58 10.70 19.41
N THR A 397 -11.55 9.85 19.73
CA THR A 397 -11.33 8.51 20.29
C THR A 397 -12.03 7.45 19.44
N PRO A 398 -11.62 6.18 19.53
CA PRO A 398 -12.36 5.08 18.91
C PRO A 398 -13.82 5.02 19.35
N ASN A 399 -14.14 5.37 20.60
CA ASN A 399 -15.53 5.43 21.07
C ASN A 399 -16.35 6.49 20.34
N ASP A 400 -15.78 7.67 20.06
CA ASP A 400 -16.44 8.69 19.23
C ASP A 400 -16.68 8.17 17.80
N LEU A 401 -15.75 7.37 17.24
CA LEU A 401 -15.93 6.71 15.95
C LEU A 401 -17.08 5.71 16.01
N TRP A 402 -17.17 4.89 17.05
CA TRP A 402 -18.27 3.93 17.24
C TRP A 402 -19.63 4.62 17.31
N ASP A 403 -19.74 5.72 18.05
CA ASP A 403 -20.96 6.53 18.12
C ASP A 403 -21.31 7.14 16.75
N ALA A 404 -20.31 7.61 15.99
CA ALA A 404 -20.53 8.14 14.64
C ALA A 404 -21.05 7.06 13.68
N LEU A 405 -20.49 5.84 13.73
CA LEU A 405 -20.95 4.71 12.93
C LEU A 405 -22.35 4.23 13.36
N ASP A 406 -22.65 4.22 14.66
CA ASP A 406 -23.98 3.88 15.18
C ASP A 406 -25.04 4.82 14.62
N ASN A 407 -24.79 6.13 14.70
CA ASN A 407 -25.70 7.15 14.16
C ASN A 407 -25.83 7.06 12.63
N PHE A 408 -24.73 6.80 11.92
CA PHE A 408 -24.73 6.63 10.47
C PHE A 408 -25.56 5.41 10.05
N THR A 409 -25.31 4.24 10.66
CA THR A 409 -26.07 3.02 10.35
C THR A 409 -27.54 3.16 10.72
N ALA A 410 -27.86 3.79 11.86
CA ALA A 410 -29.25 4.02 12.26
C ALA A 410 -30.00 4.95 11.30
N SER A 411 -29.34 5.99 10.78
CA SER A 411 -29.97 6.99 9.90
C SER A 411 -30.07 6.58 8.43
N THR A 412 -29.14 5.77 7.94
CA THR A 412 -29.05 5.37 6.53
C THR A 412 -29.48 3.93 6.26
N GLY A 413 -29.48 3.10 7.31
CA GLY A 413 -29.56 1.64 7.19
C GLY A 413 -28.38 1.03 6.43
N SER A 414 -27.28 1.76 6.24
CA SER A 414 -26.02 1.25 5.66
C SER A 414 -25.21 0.56 6.73
N ARG A 415 -24.74 -0.67 6.45
CA ARG A 415 -23.81 -1.38 7.33
C ARG A 415 -22.41 -0.80 7.14
N ALA A 416 -21.60 -0.91 8.18
CA ALA A 416 -20.22 -0.45 8.18
C ALA A 416 -19.31 -1.55 8.70
N LEU A 417 -18.13 -1.67 8.12
CA LEU A 417 -16.98 -2.36 8.70
C LEU A 417 -15.90 -1.33 8.98
N ALA A 418 -15.23 -1.47 10.12
CA ALA A 418 -14.06 -0.69 10.49
C ALA A 418 -12.86 -1.62 10.52
N LEU A 419 -11.92 -1.42 9.60
CA LEU A 419 -10.84 -2.34 9.30
C LEU A 419 -9.53 -1.83 9.91
N PRO A 420 -9.06 -2.38 11.05
CA PRO A 420 -7.77 -2.00 11.62
C PRO A 420 -6.63 -2.47 10.70
N HIS A 421 -5.65 -1.60 10.48
CA HIS A 421 -4.52 -1.84 9.58
C HIS A 421 -3.17 -1.42 10.17
N HIS A 422 -2.08 -1.95 9.58
CA HIS A 422 -0.69 -1.79 10.02
C HIS A 422 -0.50 -1.81 11.56
N THR A 423 -1.11 -2.81 12.22
CA THR A 423 -1.41 -2.80 13.66
C THR A 423 -0.19 -2.87 14.57
N VAL A 424 0.94 -3.39 14.08
CA VAL A 424 2.20 -3.53 14.85
C VAL A 424 3.23 -2.45 14.55
N LYS A 425 2.88 -1.43 13.76
CA LYS A 425 3.75 -0.30 13.44
C LYS A 425 3.84 0.66 14.62
N ALA A 426 5.05 1.13 14.95
CA ALA A 426 5.27 2.02 16.09
C ALA A 426 4.47 3.32 16.00
N SER A 427 4.50 3.90 14.80
CA SER A 427 3.64 5.02 14.44
C SER A 427 2.29 4.45 14.06
N PHE A 428 1.32 4.60 14.97
CA PHE A 428 -0.10 4.20 14.82
C PHE A 428 -0.43 2.77 15.25
N MET A 429 0.20 2.31 16.33
CA MET A 429 -0.07 0.99 16.87
C MET A 429 -1.53 0.81 17.28
N GLN A 430 -2.09 -0.35 16.98
CA GLN A 430 -3.47 -0.66 17.30
C GLN A 430 -3.64 -0.92 18.80
N ASP A 431 -4.58 -0.21 19.42
CA ASP A 431 -5.03 -0.51 20.78
C ASP A 431 -6.31 -1.37 20.72
N TRP A 432 -6.19 -2.67 20.97
CA TRP A 432 -7.30 -3.62 20.88
C TRP A 432 -8.31 -3.51 22.01
N SER A 433 -7.98 -2.79 23.09
CA SER A 433 -8.92 -2.54 24.20
C SER A 433 -10.14 -1.73 23.77
N TYR A 434 -10.06 -0.99 22.67
CA TYR A 434 -11.16 -0.23 22.08
C TYR A 434 -11.99 -1.03 21.08
N LEU A 435 -11.65 -2.29 20.81
CA LEU A 435 -12.30 -3.07 19.76
C LEU A 435 -13.82 -3.13 19.98
N ASN A 436 -14.56 -2.71 18.95
CA ASN A 436 -16.01 -2.90 18.91
C ASN A 436 -16.35 -4.04 17.94
N PRO A 437 -16.79 -5.21 18.43
CA PRO A 437 -17.06 -6.37 17.59
C PRO A 437 -18.27 -6.18 16.68
N LYS A 438 -19.04 -5.09 16.81
CA LYS A 438 -20.08 -4.73 15.84
C LYS A 438 -19.46 -4.36 14.48
N TYR A 439 -18.35 -3.63 14.49
CA TYR A 439 -17.72 -3.05 13.29
C TYR A 439 -16.41 -3.74 12.91
N VAL A 440 -15.62 -4.15 13.90
CA VAL A 440 -14.31 -4.78 13.69
C VAL A 440 -14.50 -6.29 13.60
N LYS A 441 -14.53 -6.80 12.37
CA LYS A 441 -14.73 -8.23 12.05
C LYS A 441 -13.51 -8.88 11.40
N ILE A 442 -12.67 -8.08 10.76
CA ILE A 442 -11.49 -8.51 10.01
C ILE A 442 -10.36 -7.51 10.28
N ALA A 443 -9.12 -7.96 10.26
CA ALA A 443 -7.92 -7.14 10.49
C ALA A 443 -6.84 -7.39 9.42
N GLU A 444 -6.09 -6.34 9.06
CA GLU A 444 -5.14 -6.37 7.95
C GLU A 444 -3.89 -7.16 8.33
N VAL A 445 -3.81 -8.42 7.90
CA VAL A 445 -2.66 -9.27 8.21
C VAL A 445 -1.41 -8.87 7.45
N THR A 446 -1.56 -8.26 6.27
CA THR A 446 -0.44 -7.78 5.47
C THR A 446 -0.84 -6.67 4.51
N SER A 447 0.10 -5.75 4.28
CA SER A 447 0.01 -4.67 3.27
C SER A 447 1.39 -4.18 2.85
N ASN A 448 1.46 -3.02 2.18
CA ASN A 448 2.71 -2.32 1.88
C ASN A 448 3.55 -2.00 3.13
N HIS A 449 2.92 -2.03 4.31
CA HIS A 449 3.58 -1.85 5.59
C HIS A 449 4.23 -3.12 6.14
N GLY A 450 4.00 -4.29 5.54
CA GLY A 450 4.52 -5.58 6.03
C GLY A 450 3.42 -6.43 6.67
N ASP A 451 3.81 -7.34 7.56
CA ASP A 451 2.95 -8.35 8.20
C ASP A 451 2.61 -7.96 9.65
N ASN A 452 1.34 -8.16 10.05
CA ASN A 452 0.80 -7.81 11.36
C ASN A 452 0.27 -9.02 12.14
N LEU A 453 0.48 -10.25 11.65
CA LEU A 453 0.02 -11.47 12.33
C LEU A 453 0.68 -11.60 13.71
N TYR A 454 1.97 -11.26 13.78
CA TYR A 454 2.80 -11.28 15.00
C TYR A 454 3.55 -9.96 15.16
N ASP A 455 3.99 -9.66 16.39
CA ASP A 455 4.98 -8.60 16.64
C ASP A 455 6.27 -8.85 15.83
N HIS A 456 6.92 -7.77 15.41
CA HIS A 456 8.12 -7.82 14.56
C HIS A 456 9.24 -8.69 15.12
N HIS A 457 9.42 -8.72 16.43
CA HIS A 457 10.49 -9.47 17.11
C HIS A 457 10.12 -10.94 17.33
N HIS A 458 8.87 -11.32 17.09
CA HIS A 458 8.42 -12.68 17.28
C HIS A 458 9.10 -13.63 16.28
N PRO A 459 9.55 -14.84 16.68
CA PRO A 459 10.22 -15.78 15.77
C PRO A 459 9.39 -16.23 14.56
N LEU A 460 8.06 -16.03 14.62
CA LEU A 460 7.13 -16.32 13.52
C LEU A 460 6.84 -15.09 12.65
N SER A 461 7.46 -13.93 12.90
CA SER A 461 7.41 -12.76 12.02
C SER A 461 8.47 -12.90 10.93
N TYR A 462 8.07 -13.38 9.75
CA TYR A 462 8.99 -13.69 8.65
C TYR A 462 9.19 -12.54 7.68
N ARG A 463 8.12 -11.79 7.37
CA ARG A 463 8.17 -10.65 6.45
C ARG A 463 8.67 -9.38 7.15
N GLY A 464 8.37 -9.23 8.44
CA GLY A 464 8.61 -8.00 9.19
C GLY A 464 7.61 -6.89 8.86
N VAL A 465 7.86 -5.70 9.39
CA VAL A 465 7.00 -4.52 9.26
C VAL A 465 7.87 -3.27 9.01
N HIS A 466 7.33 -2.28 8.32
CA HIS A 466 7.95 -0.97 8.16
C HIS A 466 7.75 -0.11 9.41
N GLY A 467 8.83 0.42 9.97
CA GLY A 467 8.78 1.26 11.17
C GLY A 467 8.31 0.53 12.45
N PRO A 468 8.92 -0.63 12.81
CA PRO A 468 8.58 -1.35 14.04
C PRO A 468 8.96 -0.54 15.29
N PRO A 469 8.33 -0.81 16.44
CA PRO A 469 8.81 -0.28 17.71
C PRO A 469 10.22 -0.82 18.01
N PRO A 470 11.07 -0.07 18.73
CA PRO A 470 12.43 -0.50 19.03
C PRO A 470 12.49 -1.72 19.96
N ASP A 471 11.47 -1.88 20.81
CA ASP A 471 11.33 -2.98 21.76
C ASP A 471 10.09 -3.82 21.42
N PRO A 472 10.08 -5.13 21.73
CA PRO A 472 8.91 -6.00 21.54
C PRO A 472 7.69 -5.43 22.25
N THR A 473 6.58 -5.27 21.52
CA THR A 473 5.35 -4.71 22.08
C THR A 473 4.22 -5.72 22.00
N ASN A 474 3.97 -6.41 23.11
CA ASN A 474 2.85 -7.34 23.22
C ASN A 474 1.51 -6.62 23.03
N GLY A 475 0.52 -7.34 22.53
CA GLY A 475 -0.87 -6.87 22.53
C GLY A 475 -1.20 -5.87 21.44
N SER A 476 -0.38 -5.79 20.38
CA SER A 476 -0.64 -5.02 19.16
C SER A 476 -0.87 -5.91 17.93
N SER A 477 -0.34 -7.14 17.95
CA SER A 477 -0.48 -8.09 16.86
C SER A 477 -1.90 -8.65 16.75
N ILE A 478 -2.26 -9.10 15.54
CA ILE A 478 -3.57 -9.75 15.33
C ILE A 478 -3.67 -11.06 16.13
N THR A 479 -2.57 -11.82 16.25
CA THR A 479 -2.56 -13.02 17.08
C THR A 479 -2.86 -12.71 18.54
N ASP A 480 -2.31 -11.61 19.09
CA ASP A 480 -2.61 -11.21 20.46
C ASP A 480 -4.09 -10.80 20.62
N ALA A 481 -4.65 -10.07 19.66
CA ALA A 481 -6.08 -9.74 19.67
C ALA A 481 -6.97 -10.99 19.70
N ILE A 482 -6.64 -12.02 18.92
CA ILE A 482 -7.36 -13.29 18.92
C ILE A 482 -7.16 -14.02 20.26
N ARG A 483 -5.96 -13.99 20.85
CA ARG A 483 -5.69 -14.54 22.19
C ARG A 483 -6.45 -13.83 23.31
N MET A 484 -6.77 -12.55 23.14
CA MET A 484 -7.67 -11.78 24.04
C MET A 484 -9.14 -12.20 23.91
N GLY A 485 -9.47 -13.09 22.95
CA GLY A 485 -10.84 -13.56 22.70
C GLY A 485 -11.57 -12.82 21.57
N HIS A 486 -10.91 -11.89 20.88
CA HIS A 486 -11.56 -11.18 19.77
C HIS A 486 -11.74 -12.09 18.55
N ARG A 487 -12.99 -12.21 18.08
CA ARG A 487 -13.36 -13.03 16.91
C ARG A 487 -13.21 -12.25 15.61
N ILE A 488 -11.96 -12.05 15.22
CA ILE A 488 -11.57 -11.40 13.96
C ILE A 488 -10.97 -12.40 12.98
N SER A 489 -11.13 -12.15 11.67
CA SER A 489 -10.47 -12.90 10.60
C SER A 489 -9.44 -12.04 9.87
N LEU A 490 -8.67 -12.65 8.99
CA LEU A 490 -7.52 -12.05 8.32
C LEU A 490 -7.93 -11.57 6.93
N TYR A 491 -7.69 -10.30 6.64
CA TYR A 491 -7.77 -9.75 5.28
C TYR A 491 -6.42 -9.14 4.89
N ALA A 492 -6.23 -8.86 3.61
CA ALA A 492 -5.08 -8.11 3.11
C ALA A 492 -5.51 -7.03 2.12
N SER A 493 -4.76 -5.94 2.11
CA SER A 493 -4.95 -4.84 1.19
C SER A 493 -3.60 -4.19 0.91
N SER A 494 -3.56 -3.19 0.04
CA SER A 494 -2.29 -2.55 -0.27
C SER A 494 -1.93 -1.42 0.71
N ASP A 495 -2.88 -0.61 1.16
CA ASP A 495 -2.58 0.74 1.67
C ASP A 495 -1.76 1.54 0.62
N CYS A 496 -2.17 1.37 -0.64
CA CYS A 496 -1.50 1.96 -1.80
C CYS A 496 -1.60 3.48 -1.78
N HIS A 497 -0.45 4.14 -1.87
CA HIS A 497 -0.32 5.58 -2.08
C HIS A 497 0.33 5.94 -3.42
N ASP A 498 0.65 4.95 -4.26
CA ASP A 498 1.35 5.18 -5.54
C ASP A 498 0.41 5.23 -6.75
N GLY A 499 -0.90 5.05 -6.56
CA GLY A 499 -1.89 5.06 -7.62
C GLY A 499 -2.02 3.75 -8.40
N HIS A 500 -1.45 2.64 -7.91
CA HIS A 500 -1.51 1.33 -8.55
C HIS A 500 -2.20 0.31 -7.62
N PRO A 501 -3.50 0.49 -7.29
CA PRO A 501 -4.23 -0.44 -6.44
C PRO A 501 -4.21 -1.86 -7.01
N GLY A 502 -4.10 -2.86 -6.15
CA GLY A 502 -4.01 -4.28 -6.52
C GLY A 502 -2.69 -4.73 -7.18
N HIS A 503 -1.84 -3.82 -7.66
CA HIS A 503 -0.49 -4.09 -8.17
C HIS A 503 0.43 -2.90 -7.90
N THR A 504 0.73 -2.67 -6.62
CA THR A 504 1.58 -1.57 -6.16
C THR A 504 2.96 -1.64 -6.77
N ILE A 505 3.65 -0.51 -6.91
CA ILE A 505 5.01 -0.45 -7.47
C ILE A 505 6.00 0.28 -6.57
N ALA A 506 5.55 0.84 -5.46
CA ALA A 506 6.37 1.60 -4.51
C ALA A 506 7.44 0.76 -3.79
N HIS A 507 7.28 -0.56 -3.73
CA HIS A 507 8.33 -1.47 -3.27
C HIS A 507 9.48 -1.60 -4.28
N THR A 508 9.34 -1.12 -5.51
CA THR A 508 10.42 -1.07 -6.49
C THR A 508 11.06 0.32 -6.53
N ASN A 509 12.10 0.53 -7.34
CA ASN A 509 12.64 1.88 -7.57
C ASN A 509 11.63 2.88 -8.19
N ALA A 510 10.42 2.44 -8.58
CA ALA A 510 9.36 3.32 -9.05
C ALA A 510 8.68 4.17 -7.94
N TYR A 511 9.12 4.10 -6.68
CA TYR A 511 8.68 5.06 -5.64
C TYR A 511 9.12 6.51 -5.91
N LYS A 512 9.95 6.77 -6.92
CA LYS A 512 10.49 8.09 -7.25
C LYS A 512 9.41 9.10 -7.62
N ALA A 513 9.68 10.37 -7.31
CA ALA A 513 8.74 11.47 -7.51
C ALA A 513 8.25 11.62 -8.96
N ILE A 514 9.13 11.34 -9.93
CA ILE A 514 8.83 11.49 -11.34
C ILE A 514 7.92 10.39 -11.93
N GLN A 515 7.74 9.27 -11.22
CA GLN A 515 6.90 8.15 -11.68
C GLN A 515 5.43 8.57 -11.79
N TYR A 516 4.77 8.24 -12.91
CA TYR A 516 3.33 8.42 -13.06
C TYR A 516 2.51 7.43 -12.19
N PRO A 517 1.37 7.84 -11.62
CA PRO A 517 0.86 9.21 -11.57
C PRO A 517 1.68 10.07 -10.61
N VAL A 518 1.92 11.33 -10.94
CA VAL A 518 2.70 12.21 -10.05
C VAL A 518 1.92 12.53 -8.76
N THR A 519 2.63 12.81 -7.67
CA THR A 519 2.02 13.18 -6.38
C THR A 519 2.61 14.42 -5.74
N PHE A 520 1.79 15.06 -4.90
CA PHE A 520 2.20 16.15 -4.02
C PHE A 520 2.81 15.65 -2.71
N TRP A 521 2.54 14.40 -2.33
CA TRP A 521 2.82 13.87 -1.00
C TRP A 521 4.02 12.92 -0.99
N TRP A 522 4.59 12.73 0.20
CA TRP A 522 5.82 11.96 0.40
C TRP A 522 5.57 10.48 0.76
N THR A 523 4.33 10.15 1.05
CA THR A 523 3.79 8.84 1.42
C THR A 523 4.11 7.73 0.41
N ARG A 524 4.32 8.06 -0.87
CA ARG A 524 4.79 7.09 -1.86
C ARG A 524 6.12 6.44 -1.47
N GLN A 525 7.00 7.14 -0.76
CA GLN A 525 8.37 6.65 -0.48
C GLN A 525 8.47 5.64 0.67
N ASP A 526 7.43 5.53 1.52
CA ASP A 526 7.50 4.79 2.78
C ASP A 526 6.84 3.39 2.73
N LYS A 527 6.72 2.82 1.52
CA LYS A 527 6.00 1.58 1.22
C LYS A 527 6.94 0.49 0.67
N PRO A 528 7.66 -0.25 1.53
CA PRO A 528 8.73 -1.14 1.07
C PRO A 528 8.26 -2.56 0.69
N TYR A 529 7.04 -2.97 1.05
CA TYR A 529 6.49 -4.28 0.67
C TYR A 529 5.48 -4.13 -0.48
N PRO A 530 5.27 -5.18 -1.29
CA PRO A 530 4.15 -5.20 -2.22
C PRO A 530 2.81 -5.24 -1.47
N GLY A 531 1.78 -4.68 -2.10
CA GLY A 531 0.43 -4.64 -1.58
C GLY A 531 -0.23 -6.01 -1.58
N GLY A 532 -1.02 -6.30 -0.55
CA GLY A 532 -1.77 -7.56 -0.44
C GLY A 532 -3.14 -7.49 -1.10
N LEU A 533 -3.74 -8.66 -1.28
CA LEU A 533 -5.09 -8.83 -1.84
C LEU A 533 -5.94 -9.72 -0.93
N THR A 534 -7.23 -9.40 -0.86
CA THR A 534 -8.23 -10.25 -0.19
C THR A 534 -9.01 -11.05 -1.22
N ALA A 535 -9.14 -12.36 -0.98
CA ALA A 535 -10.05 -13.23 -1.70
C ALA A 535 -11.35 -13.40 -0.91
N VAL A 536 -12.48 -13.33 -1.61
CA VAL A 536 -13.83 -13.49 -1.07
C VAL A 536 -14.50 -14.67 -1.74
N TYR A 537 -15.06 -15.58 -0.95
CA TYR A 537 -15.93 -16.65 -1.45
C TYR A 537 -17.37 -16.14 -1.53
N SER A 538 -17.92 -15.96 -2.72
CA SER A 538 -19.26 -15.40 -2.93
C SER A 538 -20.00 -16.07 -4.09
N ASP A 539 -21.32 -16.13 -4.02
CA ASP A 539 -22.18 -16.66 -5.08
C ASP A 539 -22.34 -15.70 -6.28
N SER A 540 -22.11 -14.42 -6.03
CA SER A 540 -22.32 -13.35 -6.99
C SER A 540 -21.44 -12.14 -6.67
N LEU A 541 -21.17 -11.33 -7.70
CA LEU A 541 -20.34 -10.14 -7.62
C LEU A 541 -21.21 -8.87 -7.52
N THR A 542 -21.70 -8.57 -6.31
CA THR A 542 -22.44 -7.34 -6.00
C THR A 542 -21.93 -6.70 -4.71
N ARG A 543 -22.21 -5.42 -4.47
CA ARG A 543 -21.85 -4.76 -3.20
C ARG A 543 -22.39 -5.51 -1.99
N GLU A 544 -23.67 -5.88 -2.02
CA GLU A 544 -24.35 -6.55 -0.90
C GLU A 544 -23.71 -7.90 -0.59
N THR A 545 -23.49 -8.72 -1.62
CA THR A 545 -22.95 -10.07 -1.43
C THR A 545 -21.50 -10.04 -0.99
N ILE A 546 -20.63 -9.29 -1.68
CA ILE A 546 -19.21 -9.17 -1.29
C ILE A 546 -19.06 -8.58 0.12
N PHE A 547 -19.80 -7.51 0.45
CA PHE A 547 -19.76 -6.94 1.81
C PHE A 547 -20.22 -7.95 2.86
N THR A 548 -21.29 -8.69 2.58
CA THR A 548 -21.80 -9.73 3.50
C THR A 548 -20.77 -10.83 3.72
N GLN A 549 -20.00 -11.22 2.71
CA GLN A 549 -18.94 -12.21 2.87
C GLN A 549 -17.73 -11.67 3.65
N LEU A 550 -17.37 -10.40 3.47
CA LEU A 550 -16.37 -9.71 4.30
C LEU A 550 -16.83 -9.66 5.78
N GLU A 551 -18.06 -9.23 6.04
CA GLU A 551 -18.67 -9.17 7.38
C GLU A 551 -18.75 -10.55 8.04
N ASN A 552 -19.07 -11.57 7.23
CA ASN A 552 -19.09 -12.96 7.65
C ASN A 552 -17.71 -13.61 7.65
N ARG A 553 -16.60 -12.92 7.37
CA ARG A 553 -15.25 -13.52 7.42
C ARG A 553 -15.07 -14.73 6.47
N ASN A 554 -15.81 -14.80 5.38
CA ASN A 554 -15.68 -15.86 4.38
C ASN A 554 -14.62 -15.49 3.34
N ILE A 555 -13.39 -15.31 3.83
CA ILE A 555 -12.28 -14.69 3.11
C ILE A 555 -10.95 -15.38 3.43
N PHE A 556 -9.95 -15.12 2.58
CA PHE A 556 -8.54 -15.34 2.92
C PHE A 556 -7.68 -14.23 2.33
N ALA A 557 -6.45 -14.11 2.83
CA ALA A 557 -5.54 -13.03 2.52
C ALA A 557 -4.32 -13.53 1.76
N ASN A 558 -3.81 -12.72 0.82
CA ASN A 558 -2.54 -12.95 0.14
C ASN A 558 -1.66 -11.69 0.22
N SER A 559 -0.36 -11.88 0.34
CA SER A 559 0.60 -10.82 0.69
C SER A 559 1.22 -10.06 -0.48
N ASP A 560 0.82 -10.40 -1.70
CA ASP A 560 1.25 -9.78 -2.95
C ASP A 560 0.12 -9.89 -4.00
N HIS A 561 0.44 -9.67 -5.28
CA HIS A 561 -0.50 -9.64 -6.40
C HIS A 561 -0.94 -11.03 -6.91
N GLY A 562 -0.43 -12.11 -6.27
CA GLY A 562 -0.83 -13.47 -6.58
C GLY A 562 -2.25 -13.81 -6.11
N ARG A 563 -2.86 -14.78 -6.79
CA ARG A 563 -4.21 -15.30 -6.59
C ARG A 563 -4.24 -16.81 -6.34
N PRO A 564 -3.56 -17.35 -5.31
CA PRO A 564 -3.64 -18.77 -4.97
C PRO A 564 -5.06 -19.13 -4.49
N ILE A 565 -5.45 -20.40 -4.56
CA ILE A 565 -6.69 -20.89 -3.96
C ILE A 565 -6.36 -21.64 -2.68
N LEU A 566 -6.96 -21.23 -1.56
CA LEU A 566 -6.68 -21.77 -0.24
C LEU A 566 -7.97 -22.09 0.51
N ASN A 567 -8.22 -23.38 0.77
CA ASN A 567 -9.37 -23.84 1.54
C ASN A 567 -8.92 -24.46 2.87
N PHE A 568 -9.66 -24.19 3.93
CA PHE A 568 -9.41 -24.70 5.27
C PHE A 568 -10.73 -25.08 5.95
N ASN A 569 -10.79 -26.30 6.51
CA ASN A 569 -11.88 -26.71 7.41
C ASN A 569 -11.38 -27.56 8.57
N VAL A 570 -12.14 -27.53 9.67
CA VAL A 570 -11.95 -28.38 10.85
C VAL A 570 -13.24 -29.17 11.08
N ASN A 571 -13.16 -30.50 11.10
CA ASN A 571 -14.32 -31.39 11.25
C ASN A 571 -15.48 -31.05 10.26
N GLY A 572 -15.14 -30.59 9.04
CA GLY A 572 -16.12 -30.19 8.02
C GLY A 572 -16.67 -28.76 8.14
N VAL A 573 -16.35 -28.02 9.21
CA VAL A 573 -16.68 -26.60 9.33
C VAL A 573 -15.60 -25.78 8.65
N GLY A 574 -15.97 -25.00 7.62
CA GLY A 574 -15.08 -24.07 6.94
C GLY A 574 -15.02 -22.69 7.57
N ILE A 575 -14.21 -21.80 6.99
CA ILE A 575 -14.23 -20.37 7.29
C ILE A 575 -15.57 -19.73 6.88
N GLY A 576 -15.90 -18.58 7.48
CA GLY A 576 -17.17 -17.89 7.30
C GLY A 576 -18.14 -18.00 8.49
N GLY A 577 -18.96 -16.97 8.68
CA GLY A 577 -19.89 -16.80 9.78
C GLY A 577 -19.19 -16.88 11.15
N ASN A 578 -19.70 -17.74 12.03
CA ASN A 578 -19.10 -17.98 13.34
C ASN A 578 -17.91 -18.95 13.30
N SER A 579 -17.61 -19.61 12.17
CA SER A 579 -16.48 -20.56 11.97
C SER A 579 -16.06 -21.32 13.25
N THR A 580 -17.01 -21.99 13.89
CA THR A 580 -16.80 -22.66 15.20
C THR A 580 -17.19 -24.13 15.09
N VAL A 581 -16.31 -25.00 15.55
CA VAL A 581 -16.57 -26.43 15.76
C VAL A 581 -16.95 -26.62 17.22
N PHE A 582 -18.10 -27.25 17.47
CA PHE A 582 -18.48 -27.67 18.81
C PHE A 582 -18.10 -29.14 19.04
N VAL A 583 -17.45 -29.43 20.17
CA VAL A 583 -17.03 -30.79 20.56
C VAL A 583 -17.53 -31.14 21.96
N SER A 584 -17.67 -32.44 22.24
CA SER A 584 -18.28 -32.91 23.49
C SER A 584 -17.38 -32.87 24.73
N ASN A 585 -16.05 -32.78 24.56
CA ASN A 585 -15.08 -32.65 25.65
C ASN A 585 -13.71 -32.18 25.10
N SER A 586 -12.80 -31.82 26.00
CA SER A 586 -11.47 -31.28 25.67
C SER A 586 -10.54 -32.26 24.93
N SER A 587 -10.80 -33.57 24.99
CA SER A 587 -9.95 -34.61 24.39
C SER A 587 -10.43 -35.07 23.01
N VAL A 588 -11.55 -34.55 22.49
CA VAL A 588 -12.07 -34.92 21.17
C VAL A 588 -11.08 -34.49 20.10
N SER A 589 -10.70 -35.39 19.19
CA SER A 589 -9.77 -35.08 18.10
C SER A 589 -10.38 -34.17 17.04
N ARG A 590 -9.57 -33.28 16.47
CA ARG A 590 -9.97 -32.35 15.40
C ARG A 590 -9.26 -32.72 14.11
N LEU A 591 -10.02 -33.09 13.08
CA LEU A 591 -9.51 -33.32 11.74
C LEU A 591 -9.46 -32.00 10.97
N LEU A 592 -8.26 -31.49 10.75
CA LEU A 592 -7.98 -30.34 9.91
C LEU A 592 -7.75 -30.82 8.47
N LYS A 593 -8.36 -30.13 7.51
CA LYS A 593 -8.13 -30.33 6.07
C LYS A 593 -7.73 -29.01 5.43
N ILE A 594 -6.60 -29.01 4.77
CA ILE A 594 -6.07 -27.84 4.04
C ILE A 594 -5.91 -28.22 2.57
N THR A 595 -6.43 -27.39 1.68
CA THR A 595 -6.21 -27.51 0.24
C THR A 595 -5.54 -26.24 -0.26
N LEU A 596 -4.40 -26.39 -0.94
CA LEU A 596 -3.60 -25.30 -1.49
C LEU A 596 -3.42 -25.51 -3.00
N MET A 597 -3.73 -24.48 -3.77
CA MET A 597 -3.41 -24.37 -5.18
C MET A 597 -2.61 -23.08 -5.35
N GLN A 598 -1.33 -23.21 -5.64
CA GLN A 598 -0.38 -22.10 -5.61
C GLN A 598 -0.50 -21.27 -6.90
N ASP A 599 -0.28 -19.96 -6.79
CA ASP A 599 -0.19 -19.09 -7.97
C ASP A 599 1.14 -19.30 -8.70
N GLY A 600 1.07 -19.52 -10.02
CA GLY A 600 2.24 -19.78 -10.86
C GLY A 600 2.98 -18.54 -11.33
N SER A 601 2.52 -17.34 -10.98
CA SER A 601 3.13 -16.08 -11.37
C SER A 601 4.38 -15.78 -10.53
N PRO A 602 5.35 -15.02 -11.08
CA PRO A 602 6.42 -14.40 -10.29
C PRO A 602 5.87 -13.65 -9.07
N ALA A 603 6.70 -13.50 -8.05
CA ALA A 603 6.33 -12.84 -6.79
C ALA A 603 7.29 -11.70 -6.49
N SER A 604 6.77 -10.68 -5.81
CA SER A 604 7.51 -9.51 -5.35
C SER A 604 7.79 -9.61 -3.85
N ASP A 605 8.79 -8.88 -3.37
CA ASP A 605 9.20 -8.91 -1.96
C ASP A 605 9.65 -7.52 -1.50
N TYR A 606 10.07 -7.42 -0.24
CA TYR A 606 10.67 -6.23 0.35
C TYR A 606 11.70 -5.58 -0.58
N LEU A 607 11.44 -4.33 -0.96
CA LEU A 607 12.26 -3.48 -1.81
C LEU A 607 12.67 -4.12 -3.15
N THR A 608 11.91 -5.10 -3.64
CA THR A 608 12.31 -5.93 -4.79
C THR A 608 11.15 -6.20 -5.73
N ALA A 609 11.33 -5.86 -7.01
CA ALA A 609 10.41 -6.21 -8.07
C ALA A 609 10.40 -7.71 -8.37
N ALA A 610 9.25 -8.23 -8.80
CA ALA A 610 9.12 -9.53 -9.42
C ALA A 610 10.13 -9.68 -10.55
N SER A 611 10.83 -10.81 -10.58
CA SER A 611 11.88 -11.07 -11.56
C SER A 611 11.97 -12.54 -11.92
N VAL A 612 12.45 -12.79 -13.14
CA VAL A 612 12.63 -14.12 -13.71
C VAL A 612 14.01 -14.22 -14.35
N ASN A 613 14.56 -15.42 -14.39
CA ASN A 613 15.81 -15.74 -15.08
C ASN A 613 15.53 -16.52 -16.37
N PRO A 614 16.50 -16.72 -17.27
CA PRO A 614 16.32 -17.62 -18.41
C PRO A 614 15.98 -19.05 -17.96
N ASN A 615 15.03 -19.70 -18.64
CA ASN A 615 14.46 -21.01 -18.26
C ASN A 615 13.76 -20.99 -16.89
N TRP A 616 13.15 -19.86 -16.53
CA TRP A 616 12.42 -19.74 -15.28
C TRP A 616 11.23 -20.69 -15.24
N ILE A 617 11.01 -21.27 -14.06
CA ILE A 617 9.83 -22.04 -13.71
C ILE A 617 9.27 -21.48 -12.40
N PRO A 618 7.96 -21.61 -12.14
CA PRO A 618 7.39 -21.19 -10.88
C PRO A 618 8.04 -21.93 -9.70
N ILE A 619 8.25 -21.20 -8.60
CA ILE A 619 8.79 -21.77 -7.36
C ILE A 619 7.61 -22.26 -6.52
N TRP A 620 7.40 -23.57 -6.52
CA TRP A 620 6.31 -24.23 -5.77
C TRP A 620 6.67 -24.63 -4.34
N ASN A 621 7.92 -24.41 -3.93
CA ASN A 621 8.35 -24.73 -2.57
C ASN A 621 7.64 -23.80 -1.58
N ALA A 622 6.90 -24.39 -0.64
CA ALA A 622 6.22 -23.67 0.41
C ALA A 622 6.08 -24.51 1.68
N ASP A 623 6.08 -23.83 2.82
CA ASP A 623 5.66 -24.40 4.09
C ASP A 623 4.21 -24.04 4.38
N VAL A 624 3.38 -25.03 4.72
CA VAL A 624 2.00 -24.84 5.18
C VAL A 624 1.95 -25.08 6.68
N GLU A 625 1.77 -23.98 7.42
CA GLU A 625 1.85 -23.93 8.86
C GLU A 625 0.45 -23.93 9.48
N ILE A 626 0.23 -24.84 10.44
CA ILE A 626 -0.94 -24.86 11.31
C ILE A 626 -0.55 -24.14 12.60
N LEU A 627 -1.17 -22.99 12.84
CA LEU A 627 -1.02 -22.20 14.05
C LEU A 627 -2.21 -22.49 14.97
N LYS A 628 -1.95 -23.07 16.14
CA LYS A 628 -2.96 -23.29 17.18
C LYS A 628 -2.72 -22.30 18.31
N ASN A 629 -3.74 -21.52 18.67
CA ASN A 629 -3.66 -20.56 19.78
C ASN A 629 -2.48 -19.58 19.70
N GLY A 630 -2.08 -19.21 18.48
CA GLY A 630 -0.94 -18.32 18.23
C GLY A 630 0.43 -18.99 18.28
N VAL A 631 0.50 -20.33 18.35
CA VAL A 631 1.75 -21.09 18.36
C VAL A 631 1.77 -22.06 17.18
N LEU A 632 2.95 -22.26 16.59
CA LEU A 632 3.13 -23.26 15.54
C LEU A 632 2.89 -24.68 16.10
N LEU A 633 1.81 -25.31 15.65
CA LEU A 633 1.45 -26.69 16.01
C LEU A 633 2.09 -27.71 15.07
N HIS A 634 2.01 -27.44 13.77
CA HIS A 634 2.52 -28.36 12.75
C HIS A 634 2.90 -27.61 11.47
N LYS A 635 3.79 -28.20 10.69
CA LYS A 635 4.29 -27.66 9.43
C LYS A 635 4.36 -28.79 8.41
N PHE A 636 3.68 -28.61 7.28
CA PHE A 636 3.85 -29.41 6.09
C PHE A 636 4.78 -28.70 5.12
N HIS A 637 5.55 -29.46 4.36
CA HIS A 637 6.33 -28.94 3.24
C HIS A 637 5.73 -29.44 1.92
N THR A 638 5.66 -28.58 0.92
CA THR A 638 5.31 -28.95 -0.45
C THR A 638 6.23 -28.29 -1.46
N SER A 639 6.44 -28.99 -2.57
CA SER A 639 7.12 -28.53 -3.77
C SER A 639 6.22 -28.68 -5.01
N SER A 640 4.91 -28.86 -4.81
CA SER A 640 3.93 -29.12 -5.86
C SER A 640 2.96 -27.95 -6.02
N PRO A 641 2.51 -27.63 -7.25
CA PRO A 641 1.54 -26.55 -7.47
C PRO A 641 0.24 -26.76 -6.70
N LEU A 642 -0.18 -28.01 -6.54
CA LEU A 642 -1.39 -28.41 -5.83
C LEU A 642 -1.03 -29.30 -4.65
N SER A 643 -1.70 -29.12 -3.52
CA SER A 643 -1.46 -29.93 -2.32
C SER A 643 -2.71 -30.06 -1.46
N TYR A 644 -2.92 -31.26 -0.93
CA TYR A 644 -3.96 -31.57 0.03
C TYR A 644 -3.34 -32.16 1.29
N PHE A 645 -3.63 -31.55 2.44
CA PHE A 645 -3.10 -31.98 3.72
C PHE A 645 -4.24 -32.33 4.69
N THR A 646 -4.00 -33.36 5.49
CA THR A 646 -4.84 -33.71 6.62
C THR A 646 -3.99 -33.77 7.88
N TYR A 647 -4.46 -33.14 8.95
CA TYR A 647 -3.83 -33.21 10.27
C TYR A 647 -4.88 -33.56 11.30
N ASN A 648 -4.63 -34.58 12.12
CA ASN A 648 -5.53 -34.95 13.21
C ASN A 648 -4.95 -34.45 14.53
N ASP A 649 -5.47 -33.34 15.05
CA ASP A 649 -5.02 -32.79 16.33
C ASP A 649 -5.69 -33.53 17.49
N THR A 650 -4.89 -34.21 18.30
CA THR A 650 -5.31 -34.95 19.50
C THR A 650 -4.90 -34.26 20.80
N SER A 651 -4.30 -33.07 20.73
CA SER A 651 -3.95 -32.30 21.93
C SER A 651 -5.20 -31.88 22.69
N GLU A 652 -5.10 -31.58 23.98
CA GLU A 652 -6.25 -31.07 24.73
C GLU A 652 -6.66 -29.68 24.24
N ILE A 653 -7.97 -29.40 24.33
CA ILE A 653 -8.53 -28.06 24.14
C ILE A 653 -8.39 -27.32 25.47
N THR A 654 -7.57 -26.28 25.46
CA THR A 654 -7.24 -25.50 26.66
C THR A 654 -7.59 -24.03 26.50
N GLY A 655 -7.83 -23.58 25.27
CA GLY A 655 -7.79 -22.18 24.92
C GLY A 655 -6.42 -21.55 25.19
N THR A 656 -6.42 -20.24 25.21
CA THR A 656 -5.28 -19.37 25.51
C THR A 656 -5.73 -18.05 26.11
N SER A 657 -4.81 -17.33 26.73
CA SER A 657 -4.99 -15.99 27.27
C SER A 657 -3.86 -15.07 26.82
N TYR A 658 -4.18 -13.77 26.77
CA TYR A 658 -3.16 -12.74 26.75
C TYR A 658 -2.47 -12.63 28.12
N GLY A 659 -3.26 -12.76 29.20
CA GLY A 659 -2.78 -12.86 30.58
C GLY A 659 -2.40 -11.52 31.21
N ASN A 660 -2.43 -11.44 32.54
CA ASN A 660 -2.08 -10.22 33.27
C ASN A 660 -0.57 -9.92 33.23
N GLU A 661 0.24 -10.95 32.99
CA GLU A 661 1.69 -10.88 32.87
C GLU A 661 2.14 -10.16 31.59
N SER A 662 1.25 -10.06 30.61
CA SER A 662 1.48 -9.34 29.35
C SER A 662 1.03 -7.87 29.44
N CYS A 663 0.21 -7.51 30.44
CA CYS A 663 -0.29 -6.15 30.65
C CYS A 663 0.69 -5.27 31.43
N VAL A 664 0.58 -3.96 31.24
CA VAL A 664 1.31 -2.94 31.99
C VAL A 664 0.42 -2.37 33.09
N TYR A 665 0.90 -2.38 34.33
CA TYR A 665 0.21 -1.75 35.46
C TYR A 665 0.82 -0.37 35.77
N ARG A 666 0.02 0.69 35.64
CA ARG A 666 0.43 2.07 35.93
C ARG A 666 -0.73 2.88 36.49
N ASP A 667 -0.43 3.76 37.44
CA ASP A 667 -1.41 4.67 38.06
C ASP A 667 -2.68 4.01 38.65
N GLY A 668 -2.59 2.73 39.05
CA GLY A 668 -3.71 2.00 39.64
C GLY A 668 -4.52 1.16 38.65
N GLU A 669 -4.21 1.24 37.35
CA GLU A 669 -4.96 0.61 36.26
C GLU A 669 -4.05 -0.30 35.42
N TYR A 670 -4.65 -1.28 34.75
CA TYR A 670 -3.96 -2.13 33.78
C TYR A 670 -4.15 -1.60 32.35
N TYR A 671 -3.14 -1.75 31.50
CA TYR A 671 -3.15 -1.38 30.09
C TYR A 671 -2.58 -2.54 29.26
N LEU A 672 -2.97 -2.66 27.99
CA LEU A 672 -2.44 -3.75 27.14
C LEU A 672 -0.92 -3.64 27.01
N ASN A 673 -0.42 -2.45 26.68
CA ASN A 673 1.00 -2.16 26.62
C ASN A 673 1.28 -0.69 26.94
N ASP A 674 2.55 -0.28 26.82
CA ASP A 674 2.98 1.08 27.14
C ASP A 674 2.34 2.17 26.26
N TYR A 675 1.87 1.80 25.07
CA TYR A 675 1.28 2.73 24.09
C TYR A 675 -0.23 2.85 24.23
N SER A 676 -0.90 1.85 24.81
CA SER A 676 -2.34 1.89 25.07
C SER A 676 -2.71 3.06 25.97
N ASP A 677 -3.89 3.64 25.80
CA ASP A 677 -4.41 4.70 26.68
C ASP A 677 -5.76 4.38 27.31
N ASN A 678 -6.38 3.26 26.93
CA ASN A 678 -7.58 2.74 27.58
C ASN A 678 -7.20 1.78 28.72
N PRO A 679 -7.69 2.01 29.95
CA PRO A 679 -7.51 1.05 31.02
C PRO A 679 -8.35 -0.23 30.80
N ILE A 680 -7.82 -1.35 31.26
CA ILE A 680 -8.50 -2.66 31.29
C ILE A 680 -8.95 -2.92 32.72
N GLU A 681 -10.25 -3.18 32.88
CA GLU A 681 -10.86 -3.42 34.18
C GLU A 681 -10.32 -4.70 34.85
N ASP A 682 -10.26 -5.81 34.11
CA ASP A 682 -9.69 -7.07 34.59
C ASP A 682 -8.91 -7.79 33.47
N PRO A 683 -7.57 -7.80 33.53
CA PRO A 683 -6.73 -8.53 32.56
C PRO A 683 -7.04 -10.02 32.45
N ASN A 684 -7.61 -10.64 33.49
CA ASN A 684 -7.97 -12.06 33.45
C ASN A 684 -9.10 -12.34 32.45
N LEU A 685 -9.87 -11.32 32.04
CA LEU A 685 -10.91 -11.45 31.02
C LEU A 685 -10.36 -11.50 29.59
N LEU A 686 -9.08 -11.17 29.38
CA LEU A 686 -8.42 -11.20 28.08
C LEU A 686 -8.01 -12.62 27.69
N ASN A 687 -9.01 -13.43 27.37
CA ASN A 687 -8.83 -14.83 27.04
C ASN A 687 -9.92 -15.34 26.07
N THR A 688 -9.66 -16.51 25.53
CA THR A 688 -10.52 -17.19 24.54
C THR A 688 -11.75 -17.91 25.12
N GLY A 689 -12.00 -17.80 26.42
CA GLY A 689 -13.08 -18.53 27.10
C GLY A 689 -12.88 -20.05 27.13
N GLY A 690 -11.64 -20.52 26.98
CA GLY A 690 -11.32 -21.96 26.85
C GLY A 690 -11.45 -22.51 25.43
N ALA A 691 -11.79 -21.68 24.44
CA ALA A 691 -11.85 -22.08 23.04
C ALA A 691 -10.46 -22.08 22.39
N ASP A 692 -10.13 -23.14 21.66
CA ASP A 692 -8.95 -23.11 20.79
C ASP A 692 -9.28 -22.41 19.47
N PHE A 693 -8.27 -21.90 18.79
CA PHE A 693 -8.39 -21.43 17.41
C PHE A 693 -7.24 -21.92 16.54
N TYR A 694 -7.53 -22.09 15.25
CA TYR A 694 -6.58 -22.52 14.24
C TYR A 694 -6.49 -21.51 13.10
N ILE A 695 -5.29 -21.08 12.75
CA ILE A 695 -4.97 -20.28 11.57
C ILE A 695 -4.04 -21.10 10.69
N ILE A 696 -4.26 -21.06 9.37
CA ILE A 696 -3.32 -21.61 8.40
C ILE A 696 -2.54 -20.48 7.76
N ARG A 697 -1.22 -20.62 7.71
CA ARG A 697 -0.33 -19.72 6.99
C ARG A 697 0.49 -20.51 5.97
N VAL A 698 0.51 -20.03 4.73
CA VAL A 698 1.39 -20.52 3.68
C VAL A 698 2.58 -19.59 3.58
N VAL A 699 3.79 -20.14 3.59
CA VAL A 699 5.06 -19.41 3.51
C VAL A 699 5.82 -19.92 2.28
N GLY A 700 5.67 -19.22 1.16
CA GLY A 700 6.33 -19.58 -0.10
C GLY A 700 7.81 -19.20 -0.08
N GLU A 701 8.66 -20.05 -0.66
CA GLU A 701 10.07 -19.74 -0.90
C GLU A 701 10.23 -18.55 -1.86
N ASN A 702 9.23 -18.34 -2.73
CA ASN A 702 9.06 -17.15 -3.56
C ASN A 702 8.64 -15.87 -2.80
N LYS A 703 8.55 -15.91 -1.46
CA LYS A 703 8.21 -14.78 -0.57
C LYS A 703 6.73 -14.39 -0.53
N ARG A 704 5.88 -15.08 -1.31
CA ARG A 704 4.43 -14.96 -1.23
C ARG A 704 3.91 -15.70 0.01
N HIS A 705 3.08 -15.02 0.77
CA HIS A 705 2.42 -15.57 1.95
C HIS A 705 0.90 -15.50 1.78
N SER A 706 0.21 -16.52 2.29
CA SER A 706 -1.25 -16.54 2.31
C SER A 706 -1.76 -16.97 3.69
N TYR A 707 -2.93 -16.46 4.08
CA TYR A 707 -3.45 -16.60 5.45
C TYR A 707 -4.94 -16.90 5.41
N ILE A 708 -5.40 -17.89 6.16
CA ILE A 708 -6.82 -18.24 6.27
C ILE A 708 -7.17 -18.66 7.70
N GLY A 709 -8.37 -18.30 8.14
CA GLY A 709 -8.85 -18.53 9.49
C GLY A 709 -8.98 -17.22 10.29
N PRO A 710 -9.27 -17.31 11.60
CA PRO A 710 -9.28 -18.52 12.40
C PRO A 710 -10.55 -19.38 12.24
N ILE A 711 -10.43 -20.68 12.51
CA ILE A 711 -11.56 -21.56 12.88
C ILE A 711 -11.45 -21.88 14.36
N TRP A 712 -12.51 -21.64 15.11
CA TRP A 712 -12.60 -21.84 16.56
C TRP A 712 -13.08 -23.25 16.91
N VAL A 713 -12.68 -23.74 18.08
CA VAL A 713 -13.13 -25.02 18.63
C VAL A 713 -13.53 -24.84 20.09
N GLU A 714 -14.80 -25.14 20.36
CA GLU A 714 -15.45 -24.92 21.66
C GLU A 714 -16.01 -26.22 22.21
N ILE A 715 -15.98 -26.36 23.53
CA ILE A 715 -16.59 -27.50 24.23
C ILE A 715 -18.06 -27.15 24.49
N SER A 716 -18.97 -27.98 24.00
CA SER A 716 -20.44 -27.82 24.12
C SER A 716 -20.98 -28.16 25.50
#